data_AF-A0A1Y3ML92-F1
#
_entry.id   AF-A0A1Y3ML92-F1
#
_cell.length_a   1.000
_cell.length_b   1.000
_cell.length_c   1.000
_cell.angle_alpha   90.00
_cell.angle_beta   90.00
_cell.angle_gamma   90.00
#
_symmetry.space_group_name_H-M   'P 1'
#
loop_
_entity.id
_entity.type
_entity.pdbx_description
1 polymer ?
#
loop_
_entity_poly.entity_id
_entity_poly.type
_entity_poly.pdbx_seq_one_letter_code
_entity_poly.pdbx_strand_id
1 'polypeptide(L)'
;MKPVPIGIEGEIVVGGYGVGRGYLNREELTNEKYIIDPFNSNGEMKRRMYRSGDIGKWTKDGEVECLGRIDFQVKIRGQRIELSEIENTITEMEQIEKSIVLSKRKENNEQYLVAYYISNSEEINGNQIRNYLKEKLPHYMIPNYFISIKEIPVTNNGKLDRRALPEPSVNDLIKEEYIAPETETEKTLCNIFSKIFRIDVKEIGKLSNFYDLGGDSLNGIKCTSIIRKLFKVSISIKDIINHPLLAELATFIDNKVENNISKNLGEIIQKNSSIEYPVENIFGVVTTDNGNINFDAFNKLTNNITIFYKLNVPISIEKLTAMMNIIIERHNALRTVFFEKTVNGKQKLYGRVLENAKIEIEQYDVTNFYKFCRPFDVSKDLLIRVGLIDETILMVDMSHDISDGYSFSVLFKELYQLYYGEPLDDLPIQINDYYNHCFNNNKVVNGKALEFFRSMFNEEFEIVNVPKKPIEEQPKYDSNIVGIEKVHNLNQYEMIVVNTDSETFENINRVIRKYNLSKSAFFFAVYSFILAVYSGQRNIYNHIVIANRMNDDISKLIGLLLNIVPVLIKIENMTFIEYIKQVTNLLMTLINFHVPYEIVSDELNLPLYNSLFKFDPYELITDDESSSFAEIIAEDEIYKFFGREDLIATNMKPKADNKFYHDFLLEIAENKDSYTLQYIYRSSVFDKKPMEEMMSSFISLIKNEDYLNESVDKLLMDSNKFLDRIEPITDFMFIKFYNEIEIMEYEQNLLKASNENSVLNEDQDNNKTLIENSKLKEEKQSNNINEQDNSKTLIINSKLEENKSVYYNEQENNKILIENSINSINQPIIEQANNEISIENSIQEENQSKNKDKKNKKSKKNKVKSIITKIIKSIKKNFKKNSKNKNDAKKTK
;
A
#
# COMPACT_ATOMS: atom_id res chain seq x y z
N MET A 1 -50.45 -17.05 -1.84
CA MET A 1 -49.66 -16.63 -3.02
C MET A 1 -50.24 -17.30 -4.25
N LYS A 2 -50.20 -16.65 -5.43
CA LYS A 2 -50.63 -17.24 -6.71
C LYS A 2 -49.60 -16.86 -7.78
N PRO A 3 -49.24 -17.76 -8.71
CA PRO A 3 -48.37 -17.41 -9.82
C PRO A 3 -49.07 -16.42 -10.75
N VAL A 4 -48.30 -15.52 -11.35
CA VAL A 4 -48.78 -14.57 -12.38
C VAL A 4 -48.42 -15.08 -13.78
N PRO A 5 -49.22 -14.76 -14.82
CA PRO A 5 -48.89 -15.11 -16.21
C PRO A 5 -47.58 -14.48 -16.70
N ILE A 6 -47.00 -15.06 -17.76
CA ILE A 6 -45.81 -14.51 -18.43
C ILE A 6 -46.08 -13.08 -18.91
N GLY A 7 -45.12 -12.17 -18.69
CA GLY A 7 -45.22 -10.75 -19.01
C GLY A 7 -45.96 -9.88 -18.00
N ILE A 8 -46.54 -10.45 -16.94
CA ILE A 8 -47.20 -9.72 -15.85
C ILE A 8 -46.23 -9.53 -14.68
N GLU A 9 -46.21 -8.31 -14.13
CA GLU A 9 -45.36 -7.95 -13.00
C GLU A 9 -45.82 -8.64 -11.71
N GLY A 10 -44.86 -9.13 -10.93
CA GLY A 10 -45.09 -9.74 -9.63
C GLY A 10 -43.84 -9.70 -8.76
N GLU A 11 -44.01 -10.04 -7.48
CA GLU A 11 -42.88 -10.20 -6.56
C GLU A 11 -42.05 -11.43 -6.95
N ILE A 12 -40.74 -11.28 -7.02
CA ILE A 12 -39.80 -12.38 -7.26
C ILE A 12 -39.65 -13.16 -5.95
N VAL A 13 -39.97 -14.45 -6.00
CA VAL A 13 -39.87 -15.36 -4.84
C VAL A 13 -38.96 -16.52 -5.23
N VAL A 14 -37.94 -16.78 -4.40
CA VAL A 14 -36.90 -17.79 -4.68
C VAL A 14 -37.18 -19.06 -3.88
N GLY A 15 -37.20 -20.21 -4.55
CA GLY A 15 -37.30 -21.53 -3.92
C GLY A 15 -36.11 -22.42 -4.27
N GLY A 16 -35.94 -23.54 -3.56
CA GLY A 16 -34.92 -24.55 -3.85
C GLY A 16 -33.78 -24.62 -2.83
N TYR A 17 -32.69 -25.32 -3.20
CA TYR A 17 -31.57 -25.61 -2.28
C TYR A 17 -30.78 -24.36 -1.84
N GLY A 18 -30.84 -23.26 -2.60
CA GLY A 18 -30.17 -22.00 -2.26
C GLY A 18 -30.89 -21.16 -1.18
N VAL A 19 -32.04 -21.60 -0.68
CA VAL A 19 -32.78 -20.88 0.37
C VAL A 19 -32.15 -21.19 1.74
N GLY A 20 -31.54 -20.17 2.35
CA GLY A 20 -30.91 -20.28 3.68
C GLY A 20 -31.87 -20.58 4.82
N ARG A 21 -31.33 -20.82 6.02
CA ARG A 21 -32.12 -21.22 7.22
C ARG A 21 -33.01 -20.08 7.76
N GLY A 22 -32.62 -18.83 7.56
CA GLY A 22 -33.28 -17.64 8.10
C GLY A 22 -32.28 -16.58 8.54
N TYR A 23 -32.78 -15.56 9.23
CA TYR A 23 -31.98 -14.53 9.89
C TYR A 23 -31.63 -14.95 11.32
N LEU A 24 -30.35 -14.90 11.68
CA LEU A 24 -29.86 -15.27 13.01
C LEU A 24 -30.51 -14.38 14.09
N ASN A 25 -31.05 -15.00 15.15
CA ASN A 25 -31.73 -14.33 16.27
C ASN A 25 -32.91 -13.41 15.88
N ARG A 26 -33.46 -13.56 14.67
CA ARG A 26 -34.62 -12.78 14.19
C ARG A 26 -35.69 -13.73 13.66
N GLU A 27 -36.30 -14.51 14.55
CA GLU A 27 -37.32 -15.50 14.20
C GLU A 27 -38.55 -14.86 13.55
N GLU A 28 -39.00 -13.70 14.03
CA GLU A 28 -40.15 -12.99 13.46
C GLU A 28 -39.91 -12.61 12.00
N LEU A 29 -38.76 -11.98 11.71
CA LEU A 29 -38.38 -11.60 10.34
C LEU A 29 -38.14 -12.84 9.46
N THR A 30 -37.58 -13.91 10.03
CA THR A 30 -37.40 -15.18 9.33
C THR A 30 -38.74 -15.76 8.90
N ASN A 31 -39.72 -15.81 9.81
CA ASN A 31 -41.06 -16.32 9.49
C ASN A 31 -41.80 -15.42 8.48
N GLU A 32 -41.51 -14.11 8.46
CA GLU A 32 -42.07 -13.17 7.50
C GLU A 32 -41.52 -13.36 6.08
N LYS A 33 -40.19 -13.51 5.93
CA LYS A 33 -39.52 -13.58 4.62
C LYS A 33 -39.33 -15.00 4.09
N TYR A 34 -39.13 -15.99 4.97
CA TYR A 34 -38.93 -17.40 4.63
C TYR A 34 -40.22 -18.18 4.86
N ILE A 35 -41.08 -18.11 3.85
CA ILE A 35 -42.44 -18.67 3.90
C ILE A 35 -42.47 -20.14 3.47
N ILE A 36 -43.50 -20.85 3.90
CA ILE A 36 -43.75 -22.22 3.46
C ILE A 36 -44.16 -22.21 1.98
N ASP A 37 -43.53 -23.07 1.18
CA ASP A 37 -43.85 -23.26 -0.23
C ASP A 37 -45.28 -23.79 -0.41
N PRO A 38 -46.24 -22.97 -0.91
CA PRO A 38 -47.62 -23.40 -1.11
C PRO A 38 -47.81 -24.20 -2.41
N PHE A 39 -46.78 -24.33 -3.25
CA PHE A 39 -46.83 -25.02 -4.54
C PHE A 39 -46.31 -26.45 -4.47
N ASN A 40 -45.83 -26.88 -3.29
CA ASN A 40 -45.40 -28.25 -3.04
C ASN A 40 -46.54 -29.09 -2.44
N SER A 41 -47.38 -29.70 -3.29
CA SER A 41 -48.55 -30.51 -2.90
C SER A 41 -48.26 -31.98 -2.57
N ASN A 42 -47.03 -32.47 -2.75
CA ASN A 42 -46.65 -33.86 -2.45
C ASN A 42 -45.75 -33.87 -1.21
N GLY A 43 -46.33 -34.21 -0.06
CA GLY A 43 -45.83 -33.94 1.30
C GLY A 43 -44.55 -34.65 1.77
N GLU A 44 -43.48 -34.71 0.98
CA GLU A 44 -42.25 -35.39 1.36
C GLU A 44 -41.20 -34.48 2.02
N MET A 45 -41.29 -33.15 1.89
CA MET A 45 -40.47 -32.18 2.67
C MET A 45 -41.14 -30.80 2.70
N LYS A 46 -41.24 -30.16 3.87
CA LYS A 46 -41.65 -28.75 4.00
C LYS A 46 -40.56 -27.86 3.38
N ARG A 47 -40.68 -27.55 2.09
CA ARG A 47 -39.79 -26.62 1.39
C ARG A 47 -40.13 -25.18 1.75
N ARG A 48 -39.11 -24.35 1.93
CA ARG A 48 -39.24 -22.92 2.19
C ARG A 48 -38.97 -22.15 0.91
N MET A 49 -39.61 -20.99 0.78
CA MET A 49 -39.32 -20.00 -0.24
C MET A 49 -38.96 -18.66 0.41
N TYR A 50 -38.07 -17.92 -0.22
CA TYR A 50 -37.62 -16.62 0.23
C TYR A 50 -38.26 -15.50 -0.62
N ARG A 51 -38.91 -14.56 0.05
CA ARG A 51 -39.43 -13.33 -0.56
C ARG A 51 -38.28 -12.34 -0.75
N SER A 52 -37.86 -12.11 -2.00
CA SER A 52 -36.72 -11.23 -2.30
C SER A 52 -37.00 -9.74 -2.03
N GLY A 53 -38.28 -9.35 -2.10
CA GLY A 53 -38.66 -7.95 -2.10
C GLY A 53 -38.42 -7.25 -3.45
N ASP A 54 -38.08 -7.98 -4.51
CA ASP A 54 -37.90 -7.44 -5.86
C ASP A 54 -39.15 -7.67 -6.72
N ILE A 55 -39.41 -6.75 -7.65
CA ILE A 55 -40.48 -6.84 -8.65
C ILE A 55 -39.84 -7.28 -9.95
N GLY A 56 -40.42 -8.29 -10.60
CA GLY A 56 -40.01 -8.72 -11.92
C GLY A 56 -41.17 -9.27 -12.72
N LYS A 57 -40.89 -9.62 -13.98
CA LYS A 57 -41.82 -10.33 -14.85
C LYS A 57 -41.06 -11.35 -15.68
N TRP A 58 -41.73 -12.44 -16.03
CA TRP A 58 -41.18 -13.43 -16.95
C TRP A 58 -41.21 -12.90 -18.38
N THR A 59 -40.10 -13.02 -19.10
CA THR A 59 -40.04 -12.85 -20.56
C THR A 59 -40.60 -14.10 -21.25
N LYS A 60 -40.90 -14.01 -22.56
CA LYS A 60 -41.37 -15.16 -23.33
C LYS A 60 -40.32 -16.25 -23.49
N ASP A 61 -39.04 -15.89 -23.35
CA ASP A 61 -37.88 -16.77 -23.53
C ASP A 61 -37.50 -17.48 -22.22
N GLY A 62 -38.25 -17.26 -21.13
CA GLY A 62 -38.00 -17.90 -19.84
C GLY A 62 -36.94 -17.22 -18.99
N GLU A 63 -36.64 -15.94 -19.26
CA GLU A 63 -35.80 -15.11 -18.41
C GLU A 63 -36.65 -14.27 -17.45
N VAL A 64 -36.06 -13.81 -16.35
CA VAL A 64 -36.71 -12.88 -15.42
C VAL A 64 -36.17 -11.48 -15.65
N GLU A 65 -37.02 -10.57 -16.11
CA GLU A 65 -36.70 -9.15 -16.20
C GLU A 65 -36.96 -8.49 -14.83
N CYS A 66 -35.90 -8.02 -14.17
CA CYS A 66 -35.99 -7.33 -12.88
C CYS A 66 -36.35 -5.85 -13.08
N LEU A 67 -37.45 -5.41 -12.48
CA LEU A 67 -38.06 -4.08 -12.69
C LEU A 67 -37.81 -3.11 -11.53
N GLY A 68 -37.17 -3.57 -10.45
CA GLY A 68 -36.86 -2.79 -9.27
C GLY A 68 -37.29 -3.47 -7.97
N ARG A 69 -37.28 -2.73 -6.86
CA ARG A 69 -37.66 -3.27 -5.55
C ARG A 69 -39.06 -2.82 -5.13
N ILE A 70 -39.66 -3.60 -4.24
CA ILE A 70 -40.89 -3.26 -3.52
C ILE A 70 -40.61 -2.16 -2.49
N ASP A 71 -39.36 -2.06 -1.99
CA ASP A 71 -38.91 -1.03 -1.06
C ASP A 71 -38.23 0.19 -1.74
N PHE A 72 -38.27 1.34 -1.07
CA PHE A 72 -37.95 2.66 -1.64
C PHE A 72 -36.45 3.02 -1.67
N GLN A 73 -35.58 2.02 -1.80
CA GLN A 73 -34.13 2.19 -1.80
C GLN A 73 -33.64 2.85 -3.09
N VAL A 74 -32.75 3.85 -2.97
CA VAL A 74 -32.21 4.60 -4.12
C VAL A 74 -30.69 4.50 -4.18
N LYS A 75 -30.11 4.58 -5.39
CA LYS A 75 -28.66 4.66 -5.60
C LYS A 75 -28.25 6.08 -5.96
N ILE A 76 -27.49 6.74 -5.09
CA ILE A 76 -26.99 8.10 -5.32
C ILE A 76 -25.46 8.07 -5.26
N ARG A 77 -24.81 8.51 -6.34
CA ARG A 77 -23.34 8.53 -6.47
C ARG A 77 -22.68 7.18 -6.17
N GLY A 78 -23.32 6.09 -6.62
CA GLY A 78 -22.87 4.72 -6.39
C GLY A 78 -23.32 4.11 -5.06
N GLN A 79 -23.78 4.92 -4.11
CA GLN A 79 -24.15 4.53 -2.75
C GLN A 79 -25.63 4.14 -2.64
N ARG A 80 -25.95 3.05 -1.96
CA ARG A 80 -27.32 2.59 -1.70
C ARG A 80 -27.87 3.26 -0.45
N ILE A 81 -29.04 3.90 -0.55
CA ILE A 81 -29.61 4.74 0.52
C ILE A 81 -31.05 4.30 0.83
N GLU A 82 -31.34 4.08 2.11
CA GLU A 82 -32.69 3.95 2.65
C GLU A 82 -33.29 5.34 2.90
N LEU A 83 -34.30 5.75 2.13
CA LEU A 83 -34.92 7.07 2.33
C LEU A 83 -35.60 7.20 3.70
N SER A 84 -36.18 6.09 4.18
CA SER A 84 -36.84 6.01 5.49
C SER A 84 -35.90 6.27 6.67
N GLU A 85 -34.61 5.97 6.52
CA GLU A 85 -33.60 6.26 7.55
C GLU A 85 -33.48 7.77 7.75
N ILE A 86 -33.35 8.51 6.65
CA ILE A 86 -33.29 9.97 6.65
C ILE A 86 -34.60 10.56 7.19
N GLU A 87 -35.75 10.04 6.76
CA GLU A 87 -37.07 10.46 7.27
C GLU A 87 -37.16 10.32 8.78
N ASN A 88 -36.80 9.14 9.31
CA ASN A 88 -36.86 8.83 10.73
C ASN A 88 -35.92 9.75 11.53
N THR A 89 -34.69 9.96 11.07
CA THR A 89 -33.74 10.86 11.74
C THR A 89 -34.26 12.30 11.77
N ILE A 90 -34.88 12.79 10.69
CA ILE A 90 -35.51 14.12 10.69
C ILE A 90 -36.63 14.20 11.74
N THR A 91 -37.45 13.16 11.87
CA THR A 91 -38.57 13.13 12.84
C THR A 91 -38.16 12.95 14.31
N GLU A 92 -36.88 12.70 14.59
CA GLU A 92 -36.37 12.73 15.97
C GLU A 92 -36.37 14.14 16.57
N MET A 93 -36.34 15.18 15.73
CA MET A 93 -36.44 16.56 16.16
C MET A 93 -37.87 16.84 16.64
N GLU A 94 -38.06 17.18 17.93
CA GLU A 94 -39.39 17.40 18.53
C GLU A 94 -40.24 18.45 17.78
N GLN A 95 -39.60 19.36 17.05
CA GLN A 95 -40.24 20.41 16.27
C GLN A 95 -40.78 19.93 14.92
N ILE A 96 -40.49 18.70 14.49
CA ILE A 96 -40.93 18.13 13.21
C ILE A 96 -42.05 17.10 13.44
N GLU A 97 -43.20 17.30 12.81
CA GLU A 97 -44.32 16.37 12.90
C GLU A 97 -44.12 15.17 11.97
N LYS A 98 -43.74 15.43 10.71
CA LYS A 98 -43.56 14.42 9.66
C LYS A 98 -42.48 14.83 8.68
N SER A 99 -41.80 13.84 8.11
CA SER A 99 -40.80 14.01 7.06
C SER A 99 -41.04 13.00 5.94
N ILE A 100 -40.76 13.41 4.70
CA ILE A 100 -40.75 12.56 3.51
C ILE A 100 -39.50 12.90 2.71
N VAL A 101 -38.70 11.90 2.34
CA VAL A 101 -37.50 12.09 1.53
C VAL A 101 -37.69 11.41 0.18
N LEU A 102 -37.37 12.12 -0.90
CA LEU A 102 -37.46 11.62 -2.27
C LEU A 102 -36.14 11.82 -3.02
N SER A 103 -35.81 10.87 -3.90
CA SER A 103 -34.80 11.08 -4.94
C SER A 103 -35.43 11.72 -6.18
N LYS A 104 -34.81 12.78 -6.68
CA LYS A 104 -35.14 13.47 -7.94
C LYS A 104 -33.91 13.46 -8.87
N ARG A 105 -34.13 13.73 -10.17
CA ARG A 105 -33.07 13.83 -11.19
C ARG A 105 -32.97 15.26 -11.73
N LYS A 106 -31.74 15.75 -11.93
CA LYS A 106 -31.45 17.00 -12.64
C LYS A 106 -31.48 16.78 -14.17
N GLU A 107 -31.44 17.86 -14.94
CA GLU A 107 -31.37 17.83 -16.42
C GLU A 107 -30.14 17.07 -16.94
N ASN A 108 -29.03 17.08 -16.19
CA ASN A 108 -27.80 16.33 -16.51
C ASN A 108 -27.83 14.85 -16.04
N ASN A 109 -29.01 14.31 -15.70
CA ASN A 109 -29.21 12.95 -15.19
C ASN A 109 -28.61 12.64 -13.79
N GLU A 110 -28.07 13.62 -13.07
CA GLU A 110 -27.59 13.45 -11.69
C GLU A 110 -28.78 13.28 -10.71
N GLN A 111 -28.73 12.26 -9.85
CA GLN A 111 -29.71 12.07 -8.78
C GLN A 111 -29.37 12.91 -7.54
N TYR A 112 -30.39 13.49 -6.91
CA TYR A 112 -30.26 14.28 -5.69
C TYR A 112 -31.45 14.05 -4.75
N LEU A 113 -31.27 14.34 -3.46
CA LEU A 113 -32.29 14.13 -2.43
C LEU A 113 -33.03 15.42 -2.08
N VAL A 114 -34.33 15.29 -1.84
CA VAL A 114 -35.23 16.36 -1.37
C VAL A 114 -35.97 15.87 -0.15
N ALA A 115 -35.88 16.61 0.95
CA ALA A 115 -36.66 16.39 2.16
C ALA A 115 -37.84 17.36 2.22
N TYR A 116 -39.05 16.82 2.34
CA TYR A 116 -40.27 17.57 2.64
C TYR A 116 -40.60 17.36 4.11
N TYR A 117 -40.92 18.43 4.84
CA TYR A 117 -41.20 18.33 6.27
C TYR A 117 -42.39 19.19 6.68
N ILE A 118 -43.14 18.69 7.66
CA ILE A 118 -44.17 19.44 8.39
C ILE A 118 -43.59 19.78 9.76
N SER A 119 -43.63 21.04 10.14
CA SER A 119 -43.18 21.49 11.45
C SER A 119 -44.32 22.03 12.31
N ASN A 120 -44.20 21.77 13.62
CA ASN A 120 -45.05 22.33 14.67
C ASN A 120 -44.53 23.66 15.22
N SER A 121 -43.39 24.17 14.71
CA SER A 121 -42.77 25.42 15.14
C SER A 121 -42.36 26.26 13.92
N GLU A 122 -42.70 27.55 13.92
CA GLU A 122 -42.27 28.49 12.87
C GLU A 122 -40.76 28.80 12.93
N GLU A 123 -40.06 28.41 14.00
CA GLU A 123 -38.64 28.69 14.17
C GLU A 123 -37.72 27.71 13.42
N ILE A 124 -38.21 26.51 13.05
CA ILE A 124 -37.36 25.51 12.42
C ILE A 124 -37.27 25.69 10.91
N ASN A 125 -36.05 25.73 10.40
CA ASN A 125 -35.76 25.82 8.98
C ASN A 125 -34.87 24.66 8.52
N GLY A 126 -34.75 24.49 7.21
CA GLY A 126 -33.97 23.39 6.63
C GLY A 126 -32.49 23.39 7.03
N ASN A 127 -31.89 24.53 7.41
CA ASN A 127 -30.48 24.56 7.83
C ASN A 127 -30.29 23.83 9.16
N GLN A 128 -31.22 24.02 10.09
CA GLN A 128 -31.20 23.33 11.38
C GLN A 128 -31.40 21.82 11.21
N ILE A 129 -32.33 21.42 10.33
CA ILE A 129 -32.55 20.00 9.99
C ILE A 129 -31.28 19.42 9.35
N ARG A 130 -30.66 20.14 8.41
CA ARG A 130 -29.44 19.70 7.74
C ARG A 130 -28.27 19.52 8.71
N ASN A 131 -28.07 20.45 9.63
CA ASN A 131 -27.00 20.37 10.63
C ASN A 131 -27.23 19.19 11.58
N TYR A 132 -28.47 18.99 12.03
CA TYR A 132 -28.84 17.82 12.83
C TYR A 132 -28.57 16.50 12.09
N LEU A 133 -28.89 16.43 10.80
CA LEU A 133 -28.59 15.24 9.99
C LEU A 133 -27.08 15.03 9.80
N LYS A 134 -26.28 16.09 9.64
CA LYS A 134 -24.81 15.98 9.50
C LYS A 134 -24.13 15.36 10.73
N GLU A 135 -24.70 15.55 11.92
CA GLU A 135 -24.17 14.94 13.14
C GLU A 135 -24.45 13.43 13.23
N LYS A 136 -25.42 12.93 12.47
CA LYS A 136 -25.95 11.56 12.61
C LYS A 136 -25.80 10.69 11.37
N LEU A 137 -25.79 11.28 10.17
CA LEU A 137 -25.79 10.59 8.90
C LEU A 137 -24.58 10.98 8.03
N PRO A 138 -24.08 10.05 7.18
CA PRO A 138 -23.04 10.36 6.20
C PRO A 138 -23.44 11.47 5.22
N HIS A 139 -22.46 12.23 4.73
CA HIS A 139 -22.71 13.39 3.85
C HIS A 139 -23.58 13.07 2.62
N TYR A 140 -23.42 11.87 2.02
CA TYR A 140 -24.18 11.48 0.82
C TYR A 140 -25.66 11.18 1.10
N MET A 141 -26.06 10.97 2.35
CA MET A 141 -27.46 10.81 2.78
C MET A 141 -28.13 12.16 3.09
N ILE A 142 -27.38 13.25 3.15
CA ILE A 142 -27.91 14.56 3.51
C ILE A 142 -28.66 15.15 2.32
N PRO A 143 -29.97 15.45 2.45
CA PRO A 143 -30.75 16.07 1.38
C PRO A 143 -30.15 17.40 0.90
N ASN A 144 -30.25 17.63 -0.41
CA ASN A 144 -29.80 18.88 -1.02
C ASN A 144 -30.84 20.00 -0.84
N TYR A 145 -32.12 19.62 -0.75
CA TYR A 145 -33.24 20.54 -0.64
C TYR A 145 -34.12 20.20 0.56
N PHE A 146 -34.59 21.22 1.25
CA PHE A 146 -35.49 21.09 2.39
C PHE A 146 -36.70 21.99 2.18
N ILE A 147 -37.88 21.39 2.05
CA ILE A 147 -39.12 22.08 1.69
C ILE A 147 -40.14 21.91 2.82
N SER A 148 -40.55 23.03 3.42
CA SER A 148 -41.66 23.02 4.38
C SER A 148 -42.99 22.87 3.65
N ILE A 149 -43.79 21.89 4.05
CA ILE A 149 -45.15 21.66 3.53
C ILE A 149 -46.17 21.77 4.67
N LYS A 150 -47.41 22.15 4.36
CA LYS A 150 -48.49 22.26 5.35
C LYS A 150 -49.20 20.93 5.62
N GLU A 151 -49.27 20.08 4.61
CA GLU A 151 -49.89 18.76 4.69
C GLU A 151 -49.24 17.81 3.68
N ILE A 152 -49.29 16.51 3.96
CA ILE A 152 -48.82 15.48 3.03
C ILE A 152 -49.92 15.20 2.01
N PRO A 153 -49.71 15.46 0.71
CA PRO A 153 -50.72 15.17 -0.29
C PRO A 153 -50.90 13.66 -0.44
N VAL A 154 -52.15 13.20 -0.44
CA VAL A 154 -52.51 11.79 -0.61
C VAL A 154 -53.47 11.60 -1.78
N THR A 155 -53.31 10.49 -2.50
CA THR A 155 -54.22 10.02 -3.54
C THR A 155 -55.57 9.61 -2.93
N ASN A 156 -56.61 9.43 -3.77
CA ASN A 156 -57.93 8.95 -3.34
C ASN A 156 -57.92 7.61 -2.56
N ASN A 157 -56.81 6.85 -2.64
CA ASN A 157 -56.59 5.59 -1.94
C ASN A 157 -55.76 5.74 -0.65
N GLY A 158 -55.51 6.98 -0.19
CA GLY A 158 -54.76 7.27 1.03
C GLY A 158 -53.24 7.10 0.94
N LYS A 159 -52.68 6.85 -0.26
CA LYS A 159 -51.22 6.76 -0.48
C LYS A 159 -50.64 8.12 -0.85
N LEU A 160 -49.39 8.40 -0.46
CA LEU A 160 -48.63 9.61 -0.84
C LEU A 160 -48.75 9.92 -2.34
N ASP A 161 -49.24 11.12 -2.68
CA ASP A 161 -49.25 11.63 -4.04
C ASP A 161 -47.96 12.42 -4.32
N ARG A 162 -46.97 11.71 -4.86
CA ARG A 162 -45.65 12.28 -5.18
C ARG A 162 -45.68 13.38 -6.24
N ARG A 163 -46.70 13.39 -7.11
CA ARG A 163 -46.82 14.39 -8.20
C ARG A 163 -47.40 15.70 -7.70
N ALA A 164 -48.09 15.66 -6.56
CA ALA A 164 -48.67 16.84 -5.92
C ALA A 164 -47.69 17.54 -4.95
N LEU A 165 -46.52 16.95 -4.69
CA LEU A 165 -45.47 17.60 -3.89
C LEU A 165 -44.83 18.77 -4.66
N PRO A 166 -44.49 19.90 -4.00
CA PRO A 166 -43.86 21.03 -4.64
C PRO A 166 -42.52 20.68 -5.32
N GLU A 167 -42.21 21.32 -6.44
CA GLU A 167 -40.88 21.21 -7.06
C GLU A 167 -39.87 22.11 -6.31
N PRO A 168 -38.63 21.63 -6.05
CA PRO A 168 -37.60 22.40 -5.36
C PRO A 168 -37.20 23.64 -6.17
N SER A 169 -37.18 24.80 -5.52
CA SER A 169 -36.66 26.05 -6.06
C SER A 169 -35.22 26.30 -5.58
N VAL A 170 -34.55 27.29 -6.17
CA VAL A 170 -33.20 27.71 -5.74
C VAL A 170 -33.16 28.17 -4.29
N ASN A 171 -34.27 28.69 -3.76
CA ASN A 171 -34.37 29.12 -2.37
C ASN A 171 -34.46 27.94 -1.37
N ASP A 172 -34.85 26.76 -1.85
CA ASP A 172 -34.94 25.54 -1.04
C ASP A 172 -33.61 24.75 -1.01
N LEU A 173 -32.65 25.15 -1.85
CA LEU A 173 -31.32 24.55 -1.95
C LEU A 173 -30.45 25.03 -0.79
N ILE A 174 -30.15 24.12 0.12
CA ILE A 174 -29.22 24.38 1.21
C ILE A 174 -27.84 23.92 0.79
N LYS A 175 -27.07 24.85 0.23
CA LYS A 175 -25.65 24.64 -0.02
C LYS A 175 -24.94 24.62 1.33
N GLU A 176 -23.83 23.86 1.45
CA GLU A 176 -22.78 24.35 2.36
C GLU A 176 -22.52 25.79 1.99
N GLU A 177 -22.36 26.66 2.98
CA GLU A 177 -22.14 28.07 2.70
C GLU A 177 -20.84 28.16 1.91
N TYR A 178 -20.95 28.13 0.58
CA TYR A 178 -19.84 28.25 -0.33
C TYR A 178 -19.47 29.72 -0.22
N ILE A 179 -18.47 29.97 0.62
CA ILE A 179 -17.86 31.28 0.71
C ILE A 179 -16.66 31.24 -0.23
N ALA A 180 -16.75 32.03 -1.29
CA ALA A 180 -15.69 32.12 -2.29
C ALA A 180 -14.38 32.58 -1.64
N PRO A 181 -13.21 32.09 -2.11
CA PRO A 181 -11.92 32.54 -1.63
C PRO A 181 -11.72 34.03 -1.94
N GLU A 182 -11.31 34.80 -0.94
CA GLU A 182 -11.12 36.25 -1.03
C GLU A 182 -9.64 36.59 -1.20
N THR A 183 -8.77 35.96 -0.41
CA THR A 183 -7.33 36.24 -0.41
C THR A 183 -6.60 35.47 -1.53
N GLU A 184 -5.43 35.97 -1.95
CA GLU A 184 -4.60 35.27 -2.94
C GLU A 184 -4.09 33.93 -2.41
N THR A 185 -3.83 33.84 -1.10
CA THR A 185 -3.46 32.59 -0.42
C THR A 185 -4.61 31.58 -0.46
N GLU A 186 -5.84 32.00 -0.16
CA GLU A 186 -7.04 31.15 -0.27
C GLU A 186 -7.25 30.66 -1.71
N LYS A 187 -7.18 31.53 -2.72
CA LYS A 187 -7.32 31.14 -4.13
C LYS A 187 -6.24 30.16 -4.56
N THR A 188 -5.01 30.36 -4.09
CA THR A 188 -3.90 29.45 -4.39
C THR A 188 -4.11 28.09 -3.73
N LEU A 189 -4.57 28.05 -2.47
CA LEU A 189 -4.93 26.80 -1.79
C LEU A 189 -6.09 26.08 -2.48
N CYS A 190 -7.13 26.78 -2.94
CA CYS A 190 -8.21 26.19 -3.73
C CYS A 190 -7.66 25.49 -4.98
N ASN A 191 -6.70 26.12 -5.69
CA ASN A 191 -6.05 25.50 -6.85
C ASN A 191 -5.21 24.27 -6.49
N ILE A 192 -4.52 24.30 -5.34
CA ILE A 192 -3.74 23.16 -4.84
C ILE A 192 -4.67 21.99 -4.52
N PHE A 193 -5.73 22.24 -3.73
CA PHE A 193 -6.72 21.22 -3.36
C PHE A 193 -7.46 20.69 -4.59
N SER A 194 -7.82 21.56 -5.54
CA SER A 194 -8.45 21.15 -6.81
C SER A 194 -7.61 20.14 -7.58
N LYS A 195 -6.30 20.38 -7.70
CA LYS A 195 -5.38 19.48 -8.40
C LYS A 195 -5.17 18.16 -7.66
N ILE A 196 -5.04 18.22 -6.34
CA ILE A 196 -4.76 17.04 -5.51
C ILE A 196 -5.99 16.13 -5.43
N PHE A 197 -7.16 16.71 -5.14
CA PHE A 197 -8.39 15.95 -4.95
C PHE A 197 -9.17 15.72 -6.24
N ARG A 198 -8.70 16.24 -7.39
CA ARG A 198 -9.38 16.18 -8.69
C ARG A 198 -10.82 16.72 -8.63
N ILE A 199 -11.04 17.77 -7.84
CA ILE A 199 -12.32 18.48 -7.68
C ILE A 199 -12.24 19.80 -8.44
N ASP A 200 -13.33 20.22 -9.10
CA ASP A 200 -13.36 21.54 -9.78
C ASP A 200 -13.08 22.64 -8.75
N VAL A 201 -12.15 23.54 -9.06
CA VAL A 201 -11.76 24.65 -8.18
C VAL A 201 -12.95 25.51 -7.72
N LYS A 202 -14.04 25.56 -8.50
CA LYS A 202 -15.27 26.28 -8.16
C LYS A 202 -16.07 25.63 -7.04
N GLU A 203 -15.83 24.36 -6.75
CA GLU A 203 -16.48 23.62 -5.66
C GLU A 203 -15.71 23.74 -4.34
N ILE A 204 -14.52 24.34 -4.36
CA ILE A 204 -13.65 24.51 -3.18
C ILE A 204 -13.72 25.95 -2.70
N GLY A 205 -14.17 26.15 -1.46
CA GLY A 205 -14.36 27.46 -0.83
C GLY A 205 -13.61 27.61 0.50
N LYS A 206 -13.78 28.74 1.16
CA LYS A 206 -13.12 29.08 2.45
C LYS A 206 -13.39 28.05 3.55
N LEU A 207 -14.60 27.48 3.54
CA LEU A 207 -15.07 26.51 4.54
C LEU A 207 -14.81 25.06 4.12
N SER A 208 -14.15 24.81 2.99
CA SER A 208 -13.80 23.45 2.60
C SER A 208 -12.79 22.86 3.59
N ASN A 209 -13.15 21.73 4.19
CA ASN A 209 -12.30 20.99 5.10
C ASN A 209 -11.45 19.96 4.33
N PHE A 210 -10.16 19.90 4.64
CA PHE A 210 -9.19 18.98 4.04
C PHE A 210 -9.67 17.51 4.06
N TYR A 211 -10.26 17.04 5.16
CA TYR A 211 -10.74 15.66 5.28
C TYR A 211 -12.04 15.39 4.52
N ASP A 212 -12.94 16.38 4.48
CA ASP A 212 -14.20 16.27 3.72
C ASP A 212 -13.94 16.16 2.21
N LEU A 213 -12.84 16.75 1.74
CA LEU A 213 -12.37 16.63 0.35
C LEU A 213 -11.66 15.30 0.05
N GLY A 214 -11.50 14.42 1.03
CA GLY A 214 -10.78 13.14 0.89
C GLY A 214 -9.30 13.19 1.29
N GLY A 215 -8.91 14.20 2.08
CA GLY A 215 -7.56 14.36 2.60
C GLY A 215 -7.10 13.22 3.51
N ASP A 216 -5.91 12.71 3.25
CA ASP A 216 -5.20 11.74 4.10
C ASP A 216 -3.73 12.17 4.31
N SER A 217 -2.91 11.29 4.90
CA SER A 217 -1.50 11.58 5.15
C SER A 217 -0.70 11.78 3.86
N LEU A 218 -1.00 11.01 2.80
CA LEU A 218 -0.35 11.13 1.50
C LEU A 218 -0.67 12.49 0.85
N ASN A 219 -1.95 12.82 0.75
CA ASN A 219 -2.44 14.07 0.17
C ASN A 219 -2.01 15.29 0.99
N GLY A 220 -1.93 15.15 2.31
CA GLY A 220 -1.48 16.21 3.20
C GLY A 220 -0.01 16.54 2.97
N ILE A 221 0.85 15.54 2.78
CA ILE A 221 2.27 15.83 2.55
C ILE A 221 2.51 16.38 1.14
N LYS A 222 1.81 15.87 0.11
CA LYS A 222 1.77 16.48 -1.24
C LYS A 222 1.39 17.96 -1.15
N CYS A 223 0.32 18.28 -0.40
CA CYS A 223 -0.09 19.67 -0.13
C CYS A 223 1.05 20.47 0.49
N THR A 224 1.68 19.97 1.57
CA THR A 224 2.78 20.70 2.23
C THR A 224 3.96 20.95 1.31
N SER A 225 4.33 19.99 0.44
CA SER A 225 5.43 20.14 -0.52
C SER A 225 5.15 21.29 -1.49
N ILE A 226 3.95 21.32 -2.06
CA ILE A 226 3.54 22.38 -2.99
C ILE A 226 3.42 23.74 -2.27
N ILE A 227 2.85 23.78 -1.06
CA ILE A 227 2.73 25.01 -0.26
C ILE A 227 4.12 25.56 0.09
N ARG A 228 5.06 24.72 0.56
CA ARG A 228 6.44 25.11 0.85
C ARG A 228 7.11 25.75 -0.37
N LYS A 229 6.94 25.14 -1.54
CA LYS A 229 7.52 25.61 -2.80
C LYS A 229 6.95 26.95 -3.26
N LEU A 230 5.62 27.11 -3.22
CA LEU A 230 4.94 28.31 -3.71
C LEU A 230 5.07 29.50 -2.75
N PHE A 231 4.81 29.28 -1.47
CA PHE A 231 4.77 30.35 -0.46
C PHE A 231 6.10 30.56 0.24
N LYS A 232 7.10 29.70 0.01
CA LYS A 232 8.43 29.77 0.65
C LYS A 232 8.37 29.75 2.18
N VAL A 233 7.43 28.99 2.74
CA VAL A 233 7.25 28.81 4.19
C VAL A 233 7.48 27.38 4.62
N SER A 234 7.97 27.19 5.85
CA SER A 234 8.00 25.89 6.49
C SER A 234 6.60 25.51 6.96
N ILE A 235 5.93 24.57 6.29
CA ILE A 235 4.67 24.00 6.76
C ILE A 235 4.81 22.49 6.98
N SER A 236 4.31 21.96 8.09
CA SER A 236 4.29 20.52 8.36
C SER A 236 2.90 19.95 8.07
N ILE A 237 2.78 18.63 7.90
CA ILE A 237 1.45 18.03 7.76
C ILE A 237 0.60 18.26 9.02
N LYS A 238 1.23 18.29 10.20
CA LYS A 238 0.58 18.63 11.46
C LYS A 238 -0.08 20.01 11.42
N ASP A 239 0.49 20.97 10.68
CA ASP A 239 -0.12 22.28 10.50
C ASP A 239 -1.43 22.19 9.70
N ILE A 240 -1.51 21.34 8.67
CA ILE A 240 -2.75 21.11 7.91
C ILE A 240 -3.81 20.41 8.76
N ILE A 241 -3.42 19.42 9.56
CA ILE A 241 -4.33 18.70 10.47
C ILE A 241 -4.92 19.65 11.52
N ASN A 242 -4.09 20.53 12.08
CA ASN A 242 -4.50 21.50 13.11
C ASN A 242 -5.32 22.66 12.54
N HIS A 243 -5.25 22.88 11.23
CA HIS A 243 -5.96 23.93 10.50
C HIS A 243 -6.65 23.33 9.27
N PRO A 244 -7.62 22.41 9.46
CA PRO A 244 -8.15 21.61 8.36
C PRO A 244 -9.08 22.41 7.44
N LEU A 245 -9.62 23.55 7.90
CA LEU A 245 -10.40 24.47 7.08
C LEU A 245 -9.48 25.33 6.22
N LEU A 246 -9.82 25.48 4.93
CA LEU A 246 -9.00 26.21 3.96
C LEU A 246 -8.66 27.65 4.41
N ALA A 247 -9.63 28.37 4.98
CA ALA A 247 -9.40 29.74 5.49
C ALA A 247 -8.46 29.79 6.70
N GLU A 248 -8.53 28.81 7.59
CA GLU A 248 -7.63 28.71 8.75
C GLU A 248 -6.20 28.42 8.29
N LEU A 249 -6.05 27.49 7.35
CA LEU A 249 -4.77 27.15 6.75
C LEU A 249 -4.16 28.35 6.01
N ALA A 250 -4.97 29.10 5.26
CA ALA A 250 -4.54 30.31 4.57
C ALA A 250 -3.99 31.35 5.56
N THR A 251 -4.75 31.62 6.62
CA THR A 251 -4.36 32.56 7.68
C THR A 251 -3.07 32.12 8.37
N PHE A 252 -2.91 30.82 8.63
CA PHE A 252 -1.70 30.27 9.22
C PHE A 252 -0.47 30.45 8.29
N ILE A 253 -0.64 30.23 6.99
CA ILE A 253 0.41 30.44 5.98
C ILE A 253 0.80 31.92 5.92
N ASP A 254 -0.17 32.83 5.84
CA ASP A 254 0.08 34.27 5.77
C ASP A 254 0.86 34.75 7.00
N ASN A 255 0.47 34.32 8.20
CA ASN A 255 1.21 34.60 9.43
C ASN A 255 2.67 34.07 9.41
N LYS A 256 2.91 32.89 8.82
CA LYS A 256 4.29 32.36 8.68
C LYS A 256 5.12 33.13 7.66
N VAL A 257 4.50 33.62 6.58
CA VAL A 257 5.15 34.48 5.58
C VAL A 257 5.57 35.80 6.23
N GLU A 258 4.65 36.46 6.95
CA GLU A 258 4.89 37.77 7.58
C GLU A 258 5.97 37.73 8.66
N ASN A 259 6.00 36.66 9.48
CA ASN A 259 6.95 36.54 10.59
C ASN A 259 8.39 36.17 10.18
N ASN A 260 8.72 36.11 8.87
CA ASN A 260 10.05 35.71 8.37
C ASN A 260 10.59 34.39 8.99
N ILE A 261 9.69 33.48 9.35
CA ILE A 261 10.04 32.12 9.82
C ILE A 261 10.50 31.25 8.62
N SER A 262 10.70 31.86 7.44
CA SER A 262 11.17 31.26 6.19
C SER A 262 12.62 30.71 6.22
N LYS A 263 13.32 30.73 7.37
CA LYS A 263 14.70 30.25 7.46
C LYS A 263 14.84 28.72 7.42
N ASN A 264 13.75 27.97 7.52
CA ASN A 264 13.73 26.51 7.36
C ASN A 264 12.78 26.09 6.24
N LEU A 265 13.12 26.39 4.97
CA LEU A 265 12.34 26.03 3.77
C LEU A 265 12.13 24.52 3.54
N GLY A 266 12.41 23.66 4.52
CA GLY A 266 12.74 22.26 4.28
C GLY A 266 14.11 22.15 3.61
N GLU A 267 14.74 20.98 3.73
CA GLU A 267 16.03 20.77 3.08
C GLU A 267 15.84 20.66 1.56
N ILE A 268 16.47 21.56 0.80
CA ILE A 268 16.49 21.49 -0.66
C ILE A 268 17.58 20.49 -1.06
N ILE A 269 17.19 19.40 -1.71
CA ILE A 269 18.13 18.45 -2.31
C ILE A 269 18.83 19.14 -3.47
N GLN A 270 20.15 19.31 -3.35
CA GLN A 270 20.94 19.94 -4.41
C GLN A 270 21.26 18.91 -5.49
N LYS A 271 20.97 19.27 -6.74
CA LYS A 271 21.40 18.48 -7.91
C LYS A 271 22.92 18.36 -7.92
N ASN A 272 23.41 17.13 -7.89
CA ASN A 272 24.82 16.77 -7.85
C ASN A 272 25.12 15.79 -8.99
N SER A 273 25.89 16.23 -9.98
CA SER A 273 26.24 15.40 -11.15
C SER A 273 27.27 14.28 -10.84
N SER A 274 27.27 13.73 -9.63
CA SER A 274 28.15 12.63 -9.25
C SER A 274 27.64 11.32 -9.84
N ILE A 275 28.48 10.70 -10.67
CA ILE A 275 28.21 9.41 -11.31
C ILE A 275 28.36 8.26 -10.31
N GLU A 276 29.23 8.41 -9.30
CA GLU A 276 29.38 7.46 -8.21
C GLU A 276 28.85 8.05 -6.91
N TYR A 277 28.17 7.24 -6.09
CA TYR A 277 27.53 7.71 -4.86
C TYR A 277 27.41 6.58 -3.82
N PRO A 278 27.45 6.92 -2.52
CA PRO A 278 27.30 5.95 -1.44
C PRO A 278 25.83 5.48 -1.35
N VAL A 279 25.64 4.21 -1.03
CA VAL A 279 24.28 3.62 -0.94
C VAL A 279 24.04 2.79 0.33
N GLU A 280 25.06 2.58 1.17
CA GLU A 280 24.99 1.67 2.32
C GLU A 280 23.86 1.96 3.29
N ASN A 281 23.63 3.25 3.56
CA ASN A 281 22.61 3.70 4.50
C ASN A 281 21.18 3.60 3.93
N ILE A 282 21.01 3.10 2.70
CA ILE A 282 19.69 2.94 2.07
C ILE A 282 19.29 1.47 2.03
N PHE A 283 20.25 0.56 1.83
CA PHE A 283 19.97 -0.86 1.60
C PHE A 283 20.10 -1.74 2.84
N GLY A 284 20.42 -1.19 4.01
CA GLY A 284 20.64 -2.00 5.21
C GLY A 284 21.71 -3.06 5.03
N VAL A 285 22.82 -2.67 4.39
CA VAL A 285 23.81 -3.61 3.85
C VAL A 285 24.50 -4.39 4.96
N VAL A 286 24.65 -5.69 4.75
CA VAL A 286 25.35 -6.56 5.69
C VAL A 286 26.84 -6.22 5.73
N THR A 287 27.26 -5.77 6.91
CA THR A 287 28.66 -5.60 7.26
C THR A 287 29.18 -6.82 8.00
N THR A 288 30.40 -7.21 7.69
CA THR A 288 31.22 -8.11 8.51
C THR A 288 31.52 -7.47 9.88
N ASP A 289 31.94 -8.27 10.86
CA ASP A 289 32.30 -7.81 12.22
C ASP A 289 33.34 -6.69 12.24
N ASN A 290 34.14 -6.57 11.17
CA ASN A 290 35.17 -5.53 11.00
C ASN A 290 34.63 -4.24 10.35
N GLY A 291 33.32 -4.17 10.06
CA GLY A 291 32.63 -3.03 9.46
C GLY A 291 32.82 -2.87 7.94
N ASN A 292 33.32 -3.90 7.25
CA ASN A 292 33.36 -3.97 5.79
C ASN A 292 32.08 -4.60 5.25
N ILE A 293 31.61 -4.15 4.09
CA ILE A 293 30.55 -4.83 3.34
C ILE A 293 30.92 -6.29 2.99
N ASN A 294 29.91 -7.17 2.96
CA ASN A 294 29.97 -8.44 2.24
C ASN A 294 29.24 -8.35 0.88
N PHE A 295 29.96 -7.98 -0.20
CA PHE A 295 29.34 -7.71 -1.49
C PHE A 295 28.83 -8.98 -2.19
N ASP A 296 29.52 -10.11 -2.04
CA ASP A 296 29.08 -11.37 -2.64
C ASP A 296 27.71 -11.78 -2.10
N ALA A 297 27.48 -11.54 -0.81
CA ALA A 297 26.19 -11.81 -0.22
C ALA A 297 25.14 -10.78 -0.66
N PHE A 298 25.48 -9.49 -0.74
CA PHE A 298 24.60 -8.48 -1.35
C PHE A 298 24.16 -8.88 -2.76
N ASN A 299 25.09 -9.31 -3.62
CA ASN A 299 24.81 -9.72 -5.00
C ASN A 299 23.93 -10.96 -5.11
N LYS A 300 24.02 -11.90 -4.16
CA LYS A 300 23.13 -13.07 -4.12
C LYS A 300 21.73 -12.74 -3.58
N LEU A 301 21.63 -11.71 -2.74
CA LEU A 301 20.40 -11.32 -2.07
C LEU A 301 19.49 -10.40 -2.91
N THR A 302 19.93 -9.97 -4.09
CA THR A 302 19.14 -9.12 -5.00
C THR A 302 17.76 -9.71 -5.28
N ASN A 303 16.70 -8.95 -5.03
CA ASN A 303 15.33 -9.41 -5.28
C ASN A 303 14.77 -8.75 -6.55
N ASN A 304 13.87 -9.45 -7.21
CA ASN A 304 13.19 -9.00 -8.41
C ASN A 304 11.74 -8.66 -8.08
N ILE A 305 11.26 -7.54 -8.61
CA ILE A 305 9.83 -7.23 -8.68
C ILE A 305 9.44 -7.38 -10.14
N THR A 306 8.51 -8.30 -10.44
CA THR A 306 7.98 -8.49 -11.79
C THR A 306 6.51 -8.11 -11.85
N ILE A 307 6.15 -7.25 -12.81
CA ILE A 307 4.76 -6.89 -13.11
C ILE A 307 4.45 -7.23 -14.56
N PHE A 308 3.29 -7.85 -14.77
CA PHE A 308 2.73 -8.18 -16.07
C PHE A 308 1.58 -7.22 -16.38
N TYR A 309 1.59 -6.64 -17.58
CA TYR A 309 0.58 -5.71 -18.07
C TYR A 309 -0.06 -6.27 -19.32
N LYS A 310 -1.39 -6.39 -19.30
CA LYS A 310 -2.20 -6.58 -20.50
C LYS A 310 -2.44 -5.24 -21.15
N LEU A 311 -1.83 -5.01 -22.30
CA LEU A 311 -1.97 -3.80 -23.08
C LEU A 311 -3.35 -3.78 -23.77
N ASN A 312 -4.06 -2.66 -23.60
CA ASN A 312 -5.32 -2.39 -24.29
C ASN A 312 -5.08 -1.83 -25.70
N VAL A 313 -3.83 -1.47 -26.01
CA VAL A 313 -3.38 -1.05 -27.33
C VAL A 313 -2.11 -1.80 -27.72
N PRO A 314 -2.02 -2.37 -28.93
CA PRO A 314 -0.83 -3.11 -29.33
C PRO A 314 0.38 -2.16 -29.45
N ILE A 315 1.55 -2.70 -29.15
CA ILE A 315 2.81 -1.98 -29.21
C ILE A 315 3.88 -2.79 -29.96
N SER A 316 4.36 -2.24 -31.09
CA SER A 316 5.51 -2.81 -31.79
C SER A 316 6.76 -2.71 -30.94
N ILE A 317 7.67 -3.67 -31.10
CA ILE A 317 8.96 -3.72 -30.39
C ILE A 317 9.80 -2.48 -30.67
N GLU A 318 9.80 -1.95 -31.89
CA GLU A 318 10.56 -0.75 -32.24
C GLU A 318 10.06 0.47 -31.46
N LYS A 319 8.73 0.64 -31.37
CA LYS A 319 8.11 1.72 -30.60
C LYS A 319 8.42 1.57 -29.11
N LEU A 320 8.26 0.37 -28.55
CA LEU A 320 8.57 0.10 -27.14
C LEU A 320 10.05 0.34 -26.83
N THR A 321 10.95 -0.14 -27.69
CA THR A 321 12.40 0.08 -27.57
C THR A 321 12.74 1.56 -27.57
N ALA A 322 12.13 2.35 -28.47
CA ALA A 322 12.38 3.79 -28.54
C ALA A 322 11.94 4.50 -27.24
N MET A 323 10.73 4.20 -26.74
CA MET A 323 10.20 4.82 -25.52
C MET A 323 10.98 4.39 -24.28
N MET A 324 11.29 3.10 -24.13
CA MET A 324 12.07 2.62 -23.00
C MET A 324 13.47 3.23 -22.98
N ASN A 325 14.15 3.38 -24.12
CA ASN A 325 15.45 4.05 -24.15
C ASN A 325 15.40 5.54 -23.74
N ILE A 326 14.28 6.24 -23.99
CA ILE A 326 14.06 7.60 -23.46
C ILE A 326 14.00 7.56 -21.93
N ILE A 327 13.24 6.63 -21.37
CA ILE A 327 13.08 6.46 -19.91
C ILE A 327 14.39 6.03 -19.24
N ILE A 328 15.12 5.08 -19.82
CA ILE A 328 16.44 4.61 -19.33
C ILE A 328 17.44 5.77 -19.28
N GLU A 329 17.50 6.61 -20.31
CA GLU A 329 18.41 7.76 -20.31
C GLU A 329 17.98 8.84 -19.30
N ARG A 330 16.67 8.98 -19.07
CA ARG A 330 16.08 9.95 -18.16
C ARG A 330 16.32 9.62 -16.68
N HIS A 331 16.29 8.35 -16.29
CA HIS A 331 16.40 7.90 -14.90
C HIS A 331 17.73 7.22 -14.60
N ASN A 332 18.57 7.87 -13.79
CA ASN A 332 19.87 7.30 -13.39
C ASN A 332 19.76 5.96 -12.66
N ALA A 333 18.68 5.72 -11.91
CA ALA A 333 18.45 4.47 -11.19
C ALA A 333 18.49 3.25 -12.12
N LEU A 334 17.85 3.35 -13.30
CA LEU A 334 17.78 2.28 -14.29
C LEU A 334 19.13 1.97 -14.97
N ARG A 335 20.11 2.86 -14.80
CA ARG A 335 21.47 2.72 -15.35
C ARG A 335 22.50 2.48 -14.26
N THR A 336 22.08 2.18 -13.04
CA THR A 336 22.99 2.01 -11.90
C THR A 336 23.44 0.57 -11.76
N VAL A 337 24.75 0.39 -11.56
CA VAL A 337 25.37 -0.86 -11.07
C VAL A 337 26.03 -0.62 -9.72
N PHE A 338 26.18 -1.68 -8.93
CA PHE A 338 26.76 -1.62 -7.58
C PHE A 338 28.15 -2.24 -7.52
N PHE A 339 29.02 -1.70 -6.68
CA PHE A 339 30.39 -2.18 -6.51
C PHE A 339 30.97 -1.82 -5.13
N GLU A 340 32.02 -2.53 -4.72
CA GLU A 340 32.79 -2.21 -3.52
C GLU A 340 33.78 -1.06 -3.76
N LYS A 341 33.83 -0.11 -2.84
CA LYS A 341 34.77 1.00 -2.84
C LYS A 341 35.44 1.16 -1.49
N THR A 342 36.76 1.28 -1.48
CA THR A 342 37.51 1.53 -0.25
C THR A 342 37.40 3.00 0.17
N VAL A 343 36.86 3.25 1.37
CA VAL A 343 36.72 4.58 1.97
C VAL A 343 37.19 4.51 3.42
N ASN A 344 38.17 5.35 3.79
CA ASN A 344 38.77 5.39 5.14
C ASN A 344 39.22 4.00 5.65
N GLY A 345 39.79 3.18 4.76
CA GLY A 345 40.29 1.84 5.09
C GLY A 345 39.22 0.76 5.24
N LYS A 346 37.93 1.09 5.05
CA LYS A 346 36.82 0.12 5.03
C LYS A 346 36.28 -0.06 3.62
N GLN A 347 35.87 -1.27 3.27
CA GLN A 347 35.13 -1.53 2.04
C GLN A 347 33.67 -1.12 2.20
N LYS A 348 33.16 -0.40 1.21
CA LYS A 348 31.86 0.27 1.26
C LYS A 348 31.03 0.05 -0.01
N LEU A 349 29.69 -0.07 0.09
CA LEU A 349 28.81 -0.19 -1.08
C LEU A 349 28.63 1.16 -1.79
N TYR A 350 28.87 1.17 -3.11
CA TYR A 350 28.67 2.33 -3.96
C TYR A 350 27.84 1.97 -5.20
N GLY A 351 27.00 2.91 -5.64
CA GLY A 351 26.37 2.88 -6.95
C GLY A 351 27.18 3.65 -7.99
N ARG A 352 27.12 3.22 -9.25
CA ARG A 352 27.69 3.91 -10.42
C ARG A 352 26.67 3.97 -11.54
N VAL A 353 26.39 5.17 -12.05
CA VAL A 353 25.56 5.37 -13.25
C VAL A 353 26.36 5.06 -14.51
N LEU A 354 25.84 4.18 -15.36
CA LEU A 354 26.43 3.83 -16.66
C LEU A 354 26.05 4.88 -17.72
N GLU A 355 27.04 5.29 -18.53
CA GLU A 355 26.80 6.18 -19.68
C GLU A 355 26.33 5.39 -20.91
N ASN A 356 25.40 5.95 -21.68
CA ASN A 356 24.88 5.38 -22.94
C ASN A 356 24.31 3.95 -22.83
N ALA A 357 23.78 3.58 -21.66
CA ALA A 357 23.06 2.33 -21.49
C ALA A 357 21.84 2.27 -22.43
N LYS A 358 21.62 1.09 -23.02
CA LYS A 358 20.47 0.83 -23.87
C LYS A 358 19.79 -0.44 -23.42
N ILE A 359 18.47 -0.45 -23.49
CA ILE A 359 17.67 -1.63 -23.16
C ILE A 359 17.32 -2.40 -24.43
N GLU A 360 17.38 -3.72 -24.31
CA GLU A 360 16.87 -4.67 -25.28
C GLU A 360 15.48 -5.14 -24.83
N ILE A 361 14.53 -5.21 -25.76
CA ILE A 361 13.20 -5.75 -25.50
C ILE A 361 13.20 -7.22 -25.90
N GLU A 362 13.01 -8.09 -24.92
CA GLU A 362 13.00 -9.54 -25.10
C GLU A 362 11.63 -10.00 -25.63
N GLN A 363 11.62 -10.96 -26.54
CA GLN A 363 10.39 -11.54 -27.10
C GLN A 363 10.12 -12.90 -26.49
N TYR A 364 8.86 -13.13 -26.12
CA TYR A 364 8.40 -14.37 -25.54
C TYR A 364 7.09 -14.83 -26.16
N ASP A 365 6.77 -16.09 -25.92
CA ASP A 365 5.46 -16.67 -26.16
C ASP A 365 4.91 -17.29 -24.87
N VAL A 366 3.64 -17.69 -24.90
CA VAL A 366 2.96 -18.30 -23.75
C VAL A 366 3.65 -19.59 -23.25
N THR A 367 4.48 -20.23 -24.08
CA THR A 367 5.17 -21.49 -23.73
C THR A 367 6.53 -21.28 -23.08
N ASN A 368 7.08 -20.06 -23.07
CA ASN A 368 8.43 -19.82 -22.58
C ASN A 368 8.61 -18.56 -21.71
N PHE A 369 7.57 -17.74 -21.52
CA PHE A 369 7.68 -16.49 -20.75
C PHE A 369 8.05 -16.70 -19.27
N TYR A 370 7.81 -17.87 -18.68
CA TYR A 370 8.27 -18.21 -17.32
C TYR A 370 9.80 -18.13 -17.15
N LYS A 371 10.57 -18.09 -18.25
CA LYS A 371 12.03 -17.89 -18.25
C LYS A 371 12.43 -16.41 -18.15
N PHE A 372 11.47 -15.49 -18.23
CA PHE A 372 11.71 -14.05 -18.21
C PHE A 372 12.35 -13.63 -16.87
N CYS A 373 11.71 -14.01 -15.77
CA CYS A 373 12.18 -13.74 -14.41
C CYS A 373 13.42 -14.57 -14.10
N ARG A 374 14.52 -13.89 -13.78
CA ARG A 374 15.81 -14.51 -13.44
C ARG A 374 16.66 -13.59 -12.56
N PRO A 375 17.60 -14.09 -11.75
CA PRO A 375 18.45 -13.24 -10.91
C PRO A 375 19.20 -12.17 -11.73
N PHE A 376 19.48 -11.02 -11.12
CA PHE A 376 20.37 -10.00 -11.68
C PHE A 376 21.77 -10.14 -11.05
N ASP A 377 22.81 -9.82 -11.83
CA ASP A 377 24.13 -9.53 -11.29
C ASP A 377 24.30 -8.02 -11.13
N VAL A 378 24.16 -7.52 -9.89
CA VAL A 378 24.20 -6.08 -9.59
C VAL A 378 25.50 -5.39 -9.98
N SER A 379 26.57 -6.15 -10.20
CA SER A 379 27.86 -5.58 -10.55
C SER A 379 27.96 -5.15 -12.02
N LYS A 380 27.10 -5.67 -12.89
CA LYS A 380 27.26 -5.51 -14.35
C LYS A 380 25.96 -5.41 -15.15
N ASP A 381 24.86 -5.96 -14.67
CA ASP A 381 23.61 -6.00 -15.42
C ASP A 381 22.91 -4.63 -15.37
N LEU A 382 22.13 -4.30 -16.42
CA LEU A 382 21.06 -3.32 -16.25
C LEU A 382 19.98 -3.98 -15.39
N LEU A 383 19.67 -3.35 -14.26
CA LEU A 383 18.78 -3.92 -13.24
C LEU A 383 17.28 -3.80 -13.58
N ILE A 384 16.98 -3.82 -14.88
CA ILE A 384 15.66 -3.81 -15.48
C ILE A 384 15.68 -4.65 -16.76
N ARG A 385 14.63 -5.46 -16.95
CA ARG A 385 14.33 -6.20 -18.16
C ARG A 385 12.92 -5.90 -18.61
N VAL A 386 12.72 -5.89 -19.93
CA VAL A 386 11.41 -5.68 -20.53
C VAL A 386 11.16 -6.76 -21.57
N GLY A 387 10.05 -7.46 -21.41
CA GLY A 387 9.61 -8.53 -22.29
C GLY A 387 8.27 -8.20 -22.93
N LEU A 388 8.01 -8.80 -24.10
CA LEU A 388 6.74 -8.67 -24.81
C LEU A 388 6.27 -10.03 -25.32
N ILE A 389 4.98 -10.33 -25.14
CA ILE A 389 4.29 -11.48 -25.73
C ILE A 389 3.23 -10.94 -26.69
N ASP A 390 3.33 -11.33 -27.96
CA ASP A 390 2.32 -11.06 -29.02
C ASP A 390 1.80 -9.61 -29.04
N GLU A 391 2.70 -8.62 -28.87
CA GLU A 391 2.40 -7.17 -28.80
C GLU A 391 1.34 -6.72 -27.78
N THR A 392 0.87 -7.63 -26.92
CA THR A 392 -0.31 -7.45 -26.06
C THR A 392 0.00 -7.65 -24.59
N ILE A 393 1.00 -8.43 -24.23
CA ILE A 393 1.44 -8.57 -22.83
C ILE A 393 2.83 -7.97 -22.68
N LEU A 394 2.93 -6.88 -21.93
CA LEU A 394 4.18 -6.26 -21.52
C LEU A 394 4.62 -6.83 -20.17
N MET A 395 5.86 -7.26 -20.07
CA MET A 395 6.45 -7.80 -18.84
C MET A 395 7.60 -6.89 -18.43
N VAL A 396 7.63 -6.47 -17.17
CA VAL A 396 8.71 -5.65 -16.61
C VAL A 396 9.23 -6.30 -15.35
N ASP A 397 10.53 -6.61 -15.33
CA ASP A 397 11.25 -7.21 -14.22
C ASP A 397 12.36 -6.24 -13.78
N MET A 398 12.34 -5.77 -12.52
CA MET A 398 13.32 -4.84 -11.99
C MET A 398 13.91 -5.33 -10.67
N SER A 399 15.19 -5.04 -10.42
CA SER A 399 15.74 -5.28 -9.08
C SER A 399 15.13 -4.32 -8.05
N HIS A 400 14.77 -4.84 -6.88
CA HIS A 400 14.35 -4.08 -5.71
C HIS A 400 15.48 -3.16 -5.17
N ASP A 401 16.74 -3.37 -5.59
CA ASP A 401 17.86 -2.48 -5.25
C ASP A 401 17.77 -1.13 -5.99
N ILE A 402 17.05 -1.06 -7.11
CA ILE A 402 16.86 0.19 -7.87
C ILE A 402 15.40 0.60 -7.99
N SER A 403 14.48 -0.12 -7.34
CA SER A 403 13.05 0.11 -7.48
C SER A 403 12.25 -0.31 -6.26
N ASP A 404 11.09 0.30 -6.15
CA ASP A 404 10.02 -0.04 -5.21
C ASP A 404 8.70 -0.14 -6.00
N GLY A 405 7.59 -0.54 -5.34
CA GLY A 405 6.30 -0.67 -6.01
C GLY A 405 5.86 0.61 -6.75
N TYR A 406 6.14 1.79 -6.18
CA TYR A 406 5.80 3.07 -6.80
C TYR A 406 6.64 3.39 -8.04
N SER A 407 7.87 2.89 -8.12
CA SER A 407 8.74 3.07 -9.29
C SER A 407 8.11 2.52 -10.56
N PHE A 408 7.33 1.44 -10.46
CA PHE A 408 6.58 0.89 -11.58
C PHE A 408 5.46 1.83 -12.03
N SER A 409 4.75 2.47 -11.10
CA SER A 409 3.74 3.48 -11.42
C SER A 409 4.35 4.66 -12.18
N VAL A 410 5.54 5.13 -11.79
CA VAL A 410 6.28 6.19 -12.51
C VAL A 410 6.67 5.72 -13.91
N LEU A 411 7.29 4.54 -14.00
CA LEU A 411 7.72 3.96 -15.28
C LEU A 411 6.55 3.84 -16.25
N PHE A 412 5.44 3.29 -15.78
CA PHE A 412 4.25 3.04 -16.59
C PHE A 412 3.56 4.33 -17.01
N LYS A 413 3.47 5.33 -16.13
CA LYS A 413 2.96 6.66 -16.47
C LYS A 413 3.79 7.33 -17.56
N GLU A 414 5.11 7.27 -17.47
CA GLU A 414 5.98 7.83 -18.52
C GLU A 414 5.83 7.07 -19.84
N LEU A 415 5.67 5.74 -19.80
CA LEU A 415 5.39 4.92 -20.98
C LEU A 415 4.07 5.32 -21.65
N TYR A 416 3.01 5.53 -20.86
CA TYR A 416 1.71 6.04 -21.33
C TYR A 416 1.87 7.39 -22.05
N GLN A 417 2.54 8.35 -21.41
CA GLN A 417 2.74 9.69 -21.96
C GLN A 417 3.51 9.65 -23.29
N LEU A 418 4.61 8.89 -23.34
CA LEU A 418 5.40 8.72 -24.55
C LEU A 418 4.62 8.02 -25.66
N TYR A 419 3.75 7.06 -25.33
CA TYR A 419 2.94 6.34 -26.31
C TYR A 419 2.01 7.30 -27.09
N TYR A 420 1.43 8.28 -26.40
CA TYR A 420 0.55 9.31 -26.95
C TYR A 420 1.29 10.56 -27.44
N GLY A 421 2.62 10.59 -27.37
CA GLY A 421 3.44 11.69 -27.87
C GLY A 421 3.48 12.91 -26.95
N GLU A 422 3.15 12.73 -25.67
CA GLU A 422 3.28 13.78 -24.65
C GLU A 422 4.75 13.92 -24.22
N PRO A 423 5.24 15.17 -24.02
CA PRO A 423 6.59 15.40 -23.55
C PRO A 423 6.73 15.08 -22.05
N LEU A 424 7.90 14.57 -21.65
CA LEU A 424 8.25 14.39 -20.25
C LEU A 424 9.02 15.63 -19.73
N ASP A 425 8.52 16.27 -18.67
CA ASP A 425 9.19 17.41 -18.02
C ASP A 425 10.55 17.03 -17.44
N ASP A 426 11.53 17.94 -17.37
CA ASP A 426 12.83 17.63 -16.76
C ASP A 426 12.71 17.20 -15.29
N LEU A 427 13.48 16.18 -14.89
CA LEU A 427 13.57 15.79 -13.49
C LEU A 427 14.39 16.83 -12.69
N PRO A 428 13.83 17.37 -11.58
CA PRO A 428 14.50 18.39 -10.78
C PRO A 428 15.77 17.85 -10.12
N ILE A 429 15.73 16.60 -9.68
CA ILE A 429 16.82 15.84 -9.07
C ILE A 429 16.86 14.43 -9.67
N GLN A 430 17.90 13.66 -9.35
CA GLN A 430 18.07 12.25 -9.68
C GLN A 430 18.24 11.42 -8.40
N ILE A 431 18.10 10.09 -8.48
CA ILE A 431 18.21 9.21 -7.30
C ILE A 431 19.57 9.35 -6.59
N ASN A 432 20.64 9.53 -7.35
CA ASN A 432 21.99 9.72 -6.81
C ASN A 432 22.14 11.07 -6.09
N ASP A 433 21.34 12.09 -6.44
CA ASP A 433 21.29 13.35 -5.70
C ASP A 433 20.66 13.12 -4.32
N TYR A 434 19.54 12.39 -4.30
CA TYR A 434 18.83 12.04 -3.08
C TYR A 434 19.71 11.18 -2.14
N TYR A 435 20.39 10.15 -2.63
CA TYR A 435 21.25 9.32 -1.77
C TYR A 435 22.47 10.09 -1.24
N ASN A 436 23.10 10.94 -2.07
CA ASN A 436 24.16 11.82 -1.60
C ASN A 436 23.66 12.80 -0.54
N HIS A 437 22.44 13.32 -0.69
CA HIS A 437 21.80 14.18 0.30
C HIS A 437 21.62 13.45 1.63
N CYS A 438 21.02 12.27 1.62
CA CYS A 438 20.84 11.43 2.82
C CYS A 438 22.19 11.12 3.49
N PHE A 439 23.21 10.78 2.71
CA PHE A 439 24.53 10.49 3.25
C PHE A 439 25.20 11.70 3.91
N ASN A 440 25.10 12.89 3.30
CA ASN A 440 25.78 14.09 3.76
C ASN A 440 25.06 14.82 4.92
N ASN A 441 23.73 14.77 4.97
CA ASN A 441 22.93 15.52 5.96
C ASN A 441 22.76 14.80 7.31
N ASN A 442 23.41 13.66 7.50
CA ASN A 442 23.31 12.80 8.67
C ASN A 442 23.69 13.43 10.04
N LYS A 443 24.32 14.61 10.12
CA LYS A 443 24.80 15.15 11.41
C LYS A 443 23.86 16.12 12.13
N VAL A 444 23.07 16.92 11.41
CA VAL A 444 22.22 17.97 12.04
C VAL A 444 20.74 17.60 12.03
N VAL A 445 20.25 16.95 10.96
CA VAL A 445 18.87 16.48 10.84
C VAL A 445 18.59 15.31 11.77
N ASN A 446 19.56 14.38 11.86
CA ASN A 446 19.41 13.18 12.67
C ASN A 446 19.38 13.51 14.17
N GLY A 447 19.93 14.64 14.62
CA GLY A 447 19.93 14.99 16.06
C GLY A 447 18.53 15.01 16.68
N LYS A 448 17.58 15.71 16.04
CA LYS A 448 16.19 15.79 16.52
C LYS A 448 15.43 14.46 16.37
N ALA A 449 15.68 13.76 15.27
CA ALA A 449 15.06 12.46 15.03
C ALA A 449 15.54 11.42 16.05
N LEU A 450 16.86 11.35 16.30
CA LEU A 450 17.46 10.47 17.30
C LEU A 450 17.03 10.84 18.71
N GLU A 451 16.93 12.13 19.06
CA GLU A 451 16.33 12.57 20.33
C GLU A 451 14.88 12.05 20.48
N PHE A 452 14.09 12.13 19.40
CA PHE A 452 12.74 11.60 19.40
C PHE A 452 12.72 10.07 19.60
N PHE A 453 13.52 9.31 18.86
CA PHE A 453 13.59 7.87 19.03
C PHE A 453 14.12 7.47 20.42
N ARG A 454 15.12 8.18 20.96
CA ARG A 454 15.57 7.98 22.36
C ARG A 454 14.42 8.16 23.34
N SER A 455 13.56 9.16 23.12
CA SER A 455 12.39 9.37 23.98
C SER A 455 11.33 8.27 23.84
N MET A 456 11.13 7.76 22.62
CA MET A 456 10.18 6.68 22.33
C MET A 456 10.62 5.37 23.00
N PHE A 457 11.91 5.04 22.90
CA PHE A 457 12.52 3.81 23.41
C PHE A 457 13.13 3.97 24.81
N ASN A 458 12.65 4.92 25.62
CA ASN A 458 13.13 5.16 26.98
C ASN A 458 12.57 4.20 28.04
N GLU A 459 11.71 3.26 27.64
CA GLU A 459 11.11 2.26 28.53
C GLU A 459 11.49 0.86 28.07
N GLU A 460 11.42 -0.11 28.99
CA GLU A 460 11.70 -1.51 28.66
C GLU A 460 10.65 -2.07 27.71
N PHE A 461 11.12 -2.79 26.70
CA PHE A 461 10.31 -3.49 25.72
C PHE A 461 11.02 -4.78 25.30
N GLU A 462 10.24 -5.70 24.75
CA GLU A 462 10.75 -6.95 24.20
C GLU A 462 10.28 -7.09 22.74
N ILE A 463 10.92 -8.02 22.03
CA ILE A 463 10.46 -8.44 20.69
C ILE A 463 9.03 -9.01 20.82
N VAL A 464 8.19 -8.78 19.81
CA VAL A 464 6.80 -9.24 19.82
C VAL A 464 6.74 -10.76 19.89
N ASN A 465 6.07 -11.31 20.91
CA ASN A 465 6.02 -12.74 21.18
C ASN A 465 4.60 -13.32 20.99
N VAL A 466 4.21 -13.56 19.74
CA VAL A 466 2.95 -14.25 19.39
C VAL A 466 3.14 -15.78 19.38
N PRO A 467 2.07 -16.59 19.40
CA PRO A 467 2.17 -18.06 19.46
C PRO A 467 3.06 -18.66 18.35
N LYS A 468 4.07 -19.45 18.73
CA LYS A 468 5.04 -20.12 17.83
C LYS A 468 4.91 -21.63 17.95
N LYS A 469 5.43 -22.34 16.94
CA LYS A 469 5.67 -23.80 17.02
C LYS A 469 6.59 -24.13 18.19
N PRO A 470 6.52 -25.36 18.76
CA PRO A 470 7.50 -25.82 19.73
C PRO A 470 8.93 -25.66 19.21
N ILE A 471 9.88 -25.27 20.06
CA ILE A 471 11.28 -25.01 19.66
C ILE A 471 11.92 -26.24 19.00
N GLU A 472 11.49 -27.44 19.40
CA GLU A 472 11.95 -28.71 18.84
C GLU A 472 11.54 -28.92 17.38
N GLU A 473 10.45 -28.28 16.95
CA GLU A 473 9.93 -28.32 15.57
C GLU A 473 10.45 -27.18 14.70
N GLN A 474 11.06 -26.16 15.31
CA GLN A 474 11.67 -25.04 14.59
C GLN A 474 13.03 -25.43 13.99
N PRO A 475 13.47 -24.80 12.88
CA PRO A 475 14.77 -25.04 12.30
C PRO A 475 15.89 -24.82 13.33
N LYS A 476 16.73 -25.83 13.54
CA LYS A 476 17.94 -25.68 14.35
C LYS A 476 18.99 -24.94 13.53
N TYR A 477 19.33 -23.73 13.95
CA TYR A 477 20.41 -22.96 13.35
C TYR A 477 21.77 -23.54 13.77
N ASP A 478 22.63 -23.88 12.81
CA ASP A 478 24.02 -24.22 13.12
C ASP A 478 24.74 -22.95 13.59
N SER A 479 25.17 -22.97 14.86
CA SER A 479 25.92 -21.87 15.49
C SER A 479 27.24 -21.54 14.79
N ASN A 480 27.79 -22.47 14.00
CA ASN A 480 29.05 -22.30 13.28
C ASN A 480 28.91 -21.54 11.95
N ILE A 481 27.68 -21.33 11.48
CA ILE A 481 27.40 -20.50 10.29
C ILE A 481 27.36 -19.04 10.73
N VAL A 482 28.34 -18.25 10.28
CA VAL A 482 28.46 -16.82 10.59
C VAL A 482 27.89 -16.00 9.43
N GLY A 483 26.98 -15.07 9.72
CA GLY A 483 26.37 -14.19 8.72
C GLY A 483 25.17 -14.78 7.97
N ILE A 484 24.81 -14.16 6.84
CA ILE A 484 23.60 -14.31 6.00
C ILE A 484 23.17 -15.76 5.70
N GLU A 485 24.09 -16.72 5.69
CA GLU A 485 23.77 -18.14 5.54
C GLU A 485 22.88 -18.67 6.68
N LYS A 486 22.83 -17.99 7.84
CA LYS A 486 21.86 -18.26 8.92
C LYS A 486 20.40 -18.03 8.51
N VAL A 487 20.09 -17.14 7.56
CA VAL A 487 18.71 -16.64 7.37
C VAL A 487 18.03 -17.20 6.11
N HIS A 488 18.76 -17.44 5.02
CA HIS A 488 18.11 -17.56 3.70
C HIS A 488 17.91 -18.99 3.19
N ASN A 489 18.68 -19.98 3.65
CA ASN A 489 18.63 -21.33 3.06
C ASN A 489 17.55 -22.25 3.66
N LEU A 490 16.83 -21.82 4.70
CA LEU A 490 15.91 -22.69 5.46
C LEU A 490 14.54 -22.08 5.80
N ASN A 491 14.29 -20.81 5.45
CA ASN A 491 13.03 -20.16 5.80
C ASN A 491 11.96 -20.45 4.75
N GLN A 492 10.89 -21.13 5.16
CA GLN A 492 9.66 -21.26 4.40
C GLN A 492 8.69 -20.18 4.85
N TYR A 493 7.99 -19.56 3.90
CA TYR A 493 6.97 -18.56 4.16
C TYR A 493 5.62 -19.01 3.61
N GLU A 494 4.56 -18.59 4.27
CA GLU A 494 3.19 -18.69 3.79
C GLU A 494 2.54 -17.31 3.88
N MET A 495 1.57 -17.07 3.00
CA MET A 495 0.78 -15.85 2.96
C MET A 495 -0.71 -16.18 3.02
N ILE A 496 -1.41 -15.47 3.89
CA ILE A 496 -2.87 -15.45 3.98
C ILE A 496 -3.35 -14.18 3.29
N VAL A 497 -4.22 -14.32 2.30
CA VAL A 497 -4.82 -13.17 1.59
C VAL A 497 -6.32 -13.12 1.88
N VAL A 498 -6.80 -11.93 2.24
CA VAL A 498 -8.23 -11.63 2.40
C VAL A 498 -8.57 -10.31 1.73
N ASN A 499 -9.67 -10.29 1.00
CA ASN A 499 -10.25 -9.07 0.46
C ASN A 499 -11.46 -8.66 1.30
N THR A 500 -11.57 -7.38 1.63
CA THR A 500 -12.79 -6.85 2.26
C THR A 500 -13.90 -6.71 1.24
N ASP A 501 -15.15 -6.91 1.66
CA ASP A 501 -16.31 -6.50 0.89
C ASP A 501 -16.45 -4.96 0.83
N SER A 502 -17.25 -4.46 -0.12
CA SER A 502 -17.44 -3.02 -0.33
C SER A 502 -18.12 -2.33 0.85
N GLU A 503 -18.99 -3.03 1.58
CA GLU A 503 -19.64 -2.48 2.78
C GLU A 503 -18.62 -2.19 3.89
N THR A 504 -17.69 -3.14 4.12
CA THR A 504 -16.58 -2.99 5.06
C THR A 504 -15.67 -1.83 4.63
N PHE A 505 -15.33 -1.76 3.34
CA PHE A 505 -14.52 -0.66 2.79
C PHE A 505 -15.17 0.71 3.02
N GLU A 506 -16.47 0.85 2.72
CA GLU A 506 -17.22 2.09 2.91
C GLU A 506 -17.31 2.47 4.39
N ASN A 507 -17.55 1.49 5.28
CA ASN A 507 -17.59 1.69 6.72
C ASN A 507 -16.26 2.17 7.29
N ILE A 508 -15.15 1.52 6.94
CA ILE A 508 -13.80 1.94 7.35
C ILE A 508 -13.54 3.37 6.87
N ASN A 509 -13.80 3.67 5.60
CA ASN A 509 -13.58 5.00 5.03
C ASN A 509 -14.52 6.06 5.63
N ARG A 510 -15.73 5.68 6.06
CA ARG A 510 -16.64 6.57 6.80
C ARG A 510 -16.09 6.88 8.19
N VAL A 511 -15.62 5.88 8.92
CA VAL A 511 -15.01 6.04 10.26
C VAL A 511 -13.78 6.94 10.18
N ILE A 512 -12.88 6.68 9.23
CA ILE A 512 -11.66 7.45 9.03
C ILE A 512 -11.97 8.94 8.78
N ARG A 513 -12.97 9.23 7.94
CA ARG A 513 -13.44 10.60 7.69
C ARG A 513 -14.09 11.22 8.92
N LYS A 514 -15.03 10.52 9.56
CA LYS A 514 -15.78 10.99 10.74
C LYS A 514 -14.86 11.42 11.89
N TYR A 515 -13.74 10.72 12.07
CA TYR A 515 -12.82 10.97 13.18
C TYR A 515 -11.48 11.61 12.77
N ASN A 516 -11.33 12.05 11.51
CA ASN A 516 -10.12 12.69 10.97
C ASN A 516 -8.84 11.85 11.16
N LEU A 517 -8.90 10.56 10.82
CA LEU A 517 -7.81 9.60 11.01
C LEU A 517 -6.97 9.44 9.73
N SER A 518 -5.73 8.94 9.86
CA SER A 518 -4.97 8.43 8.70
C SER A 518 -5.31 6.97 8.44
N LYS A 519 -5.53 6.58 7.17
CA LYS A 519 -5.78 5.17 6.78
C LYS A 519 -4.67 4.23 7.27
N SER A 520 -3.41 4.58 6.99
CA SER A 520 -2.25 3.82 7.44
C SER A 520 -2.19 3.68 8.97
N ALA A 521 -2.53 4.75 9.70
CA ALA A 521 -2.51 4.74 11.16
C ALA A 521 -3.66 3.91 11.75
N PHE A 522 -4.84 3.96 11.13
CA PHE A 522 -5.98 3.14 11.50
C PHE A 522 -5.60 1.66 11.46
N PHE A 523 -5.12 1.18 10.31
CA PHE A 523 -4.74 -0.22 10.16
C PHE A 523 -3.53 -0.61 11.01
N PHE A 524 -2.52 0.27 11.13
CA PHE A 524 -1.35 0.01 11.97
C PHE A 524 -1.69 -0.08 13.46
N ALA A 525 -2.63 0.76 13.94
CA ALA A 525 -3.13 0.73 15.31
C ALA A 525 -3.88 -0.57 15.60
N VAL A 526 -4.80 -0.96 14.70
CA VAL A 526 -5.52 -2.25 14.76
C VAL A 526 -4.52 -3.40 14.78
N TYR A 527 -3.53 -3.39 13.89
CA TYR A 527 -2.51 -4.44 13.83
C TYR A 527 -1.72 -4.54 15.14
N SER A 528 -1.22 -3.41 15.64
CA SER A 528 -0.46 -3.35 16.90
C SER A 528 -1.31 -3.80 18.10
N PHE A 529 -2.61 -3.53 18.08
CA PHE A 529 -3.54 -4.04 19.09
C PHE A 529 -3.73 -5.55 19.00
N ILE A 530 -3.89 -6.12 17.79
CA ILE A 530 -3.95 -7.58 17.63
C ILE A 530 -2.65 -8.23 18.11
N LEU A 531 -1.49 -7.64 17.83
CA LEU A 531 -0.22 -8.13 18.39
C LEU A 531 -0.23 -8.11 19.93
N ALA A 532 -0.78 -7.06 20.56
CA ALA A 532 -0.94 -7.01 22.01
C ALA A 532 -1.86 -8.09 22.57
N VAL A 533 -2.98 -8.37 21.89
CA VAL A 533 -3.92 -9.45 22.29
C VAL A 533 -3.22 -10.80 22.29
N TYR A 534 -2.47 -11.13 21.23
CA TYR A 534 -1.88 -12.46 21.06
C TYR A 534 -0.54 -12.65 21.77
N SER A 535 0.17 -11.56 22.08
CA SER A 535 1.43 -11.62 22.84
C SER A 535 1.27 -11.40 24.34
N GLY A 536 0.15 -10.78 24.78
CA GLY A 536 -0.03 -10.29 26.14
C GLY A 536 0.88 -9.11 26.49
N GLN A 537 1.61 -8.55 25.52
CA GLN A 537 2.51 -7.41 25.72
C GLN A 537 1.74 -6.09 25.62
N ARG A 538 2.16 -5.09 26.41
CA ARG A 538 1.59 -3.72 26.35
C ARG A 538 2.47 -2.73 25.58
N ASN A 539 3.76 -3.01 25.50
CA ASN A 539 4.73 -2.26 24.71
C ASN A 539 5.02 -3.08 23.46
N ILE A 540 4.44 -2.68 22.33
CA ILE A 540 4.52 -3.39 21.06
C ILE A 540 5.61 -2.78 20.21
N TYR A 541 6.73 -3.49 20.11
CA TYR A 541 7.85 -3.13 19.22
C TYR A 541 7.56 -3.60 17.80
N ASN A 542 7.17 -2.66 16.94
CA ASN A 542 6.74 -2.92 15.56
C ASN A 542 7.45 -1.99 14.58
N HIS A 543 7.40 -2.30 13.30
CA HIS A 543 8.03 -1.51 12.24
C HIS A 543 7.01 -1.16 11.18
N ILE A 544 7.15 0.03 10.61
CA ILE A 544 6.32 0.50 9.51
C ILE A 544 7.18 0.86 8.30
N VAL A 545 6.74 0.40 7.12
CA VAL A 545 7.31 0.82 5.84
C VAL A 545 6.64 2.12 5.40
N ILE A 546 7.45 3.14 5.11
CA ILE A 546 7.00 4.43 4.61
C ILE A 546 7.58 4.63 3.21
N ALA A 547 6.73 4.88 2.22
CA ALA A 547 7.14 5.04 0.82
C ALA A 547 8.10 6.23 0.56
N ASN A 548 8.11 7.22 1.46
CA ASN A 548 9.02 8.38 1.43
C ASN A 548 8.95 9.24 0.14
N ARG A 549 7.86 9.12 -0.63
CA ARG A 549 7.65 9.79 -1.93
C ARG A 549 6.78 11.03 -1.84
N MET A 550 6.88 11.71 -0.71
CA MET A 550 5.94 12.73 -0.30
C MET A 550 6.34 14.15 -0.75
N ASN A 551 7.54 14.28 -1.34
CA ASN A 551 8.03 15.48 -2.01
C ASN A 551 7.83 15.33 -3.53
N ASP A 552 7.23 16.32 -4.21
CA ASP A 552 7.01 16.32 -5.67
C ASP A 552 8.29 16.11 -6.50
N ASP A 553 9.45 16.53 -5.96
CA ASP A 553 10.73 16.31 -6.64
C ASP A 553 11.20 14.84 -6.52
N ILE A 554 10.81 14.14 -5.46
CA ILE A 554 11.16 12.72 -5.18
C ILE A 554 10.12 11.77 -5.78
N SER A 555 8.84 12.15 -5.77
CA SER A 555 7.74 11.30 -6.26
C SER A 555 7.94 10.90 -7.72
N LYS A 556 8.60 11.73 -8.53
CA LYS A 556 8.86 11.47 -9.96
C LYS A 556 10.05 10.56 -10.22
N LEU A 557 10.78 10.12 -9.19
CA LEU A 557 11.99 9.31 -9.36
C LEU A 557 11.68 7.82 -9.44
N ILE A 558 12.40 7.09 -10.27
CA ILE A 558 12.59 5.65 -10.12
C ILE A 558 13.74 5.43 -9.12
N GLY A 559 13.58 4.53 -8.15
CA GLY A 559 14.57 4.26 -7.10
C GLY A 559 13.99 3.56 -5.87
N LEU A 560 14.85 2.95 -5.05
CA LEU A 560 14.46 2.42 -3.74
C LEU A 560 14.38 3.58 -2.73
N LEU A 561 13.15 4.02 -2.43
CA LEU A 561 12.92 5.16 -1.54
C LEU A 561 12.27 4.78 -0.21
N LEU A 562 11.84 3.52 -0.07
CA LEU A 562 11.21 2.98 1.14
C LEU A 562 12.08 3.25 2.37
N ASN A 563 11.46 3.69 3.46
CA ASN A 563 12.10 3.81 4.77
C ASN A 563 11.39 2.88 5.76
N ILE A 564 12.16 2.07 6.47
CA ILE A 564 11.67 1.25 7.58
C ILE A 564 11.84 2.08 8.86
N VAL A 565 10.76 2.23 9.63
CA VAL A 565 10.77 3.03 10.85
C VAL A 565 10.43 2.16 12.05
N PRO A 566 11.29 2.10 13.09
CA PRO A 566 10.98 1.40 14.32
C PRO A 566 9.98 2.21 15.14
N VAL A 567 8.95 1.54 15.65
CA VAL A 567 7.87 2.17 16.41
C VAL A 567 7.58 1.34 17.66
N LEU A 568 7.65 2.00 18.82
CA LEU A 568 7.15 1.44 20.06
C LEU A 568 5.74 1.97 20.33
N ILE A 569 4.74 1.11 20.19
CA ILE A 569 3.34 1.44 20.50
C ILE A 569 3.02 1.00 21.91
N LYS A 570 2.53 1.92 22.73
CA LYS A 570 2.08 1.64 24.10
C LYS A 570 0.57 1.48 24.10
N ILE A 571 0.10 0.37 24.65
CA ILE A 571 -1.33 0.17 24.90
C ILE A 571 -1.67 0.74 26.26
N GLU A 572 -2.36 1.89 26.28
CA GLU A 572 -2.76 2.61 27.48
C GLU A 572 -4.29 2.57 27.68
N ASN A 573 -4.76 2.90 28.88
CA ASN A 573 -6.19 2.93 29.19
C ASN A 573 -6.87 4.14 28.55
N MET A 574 -7.36 3.97 27.34
CA MET A 574 -8.16 4.96 26.62
C MET A 574 -9.20 4.25 25.74
N THR A 575 -10.07 5.00 25.08
CA THR A 575 -10.96 4.41 24.06
C THR A 575 -10.16 4.00 22.83
N PHE A 576 -10.63 3.00 22.09
CA PHE A 576 -9.94 2.52 20.89
C PHE A 576 -9.77 3.63 19.84
N ILE A 577 -10.73 4.54 19.72
CA ILE A 577 -10.63 5.71 18.85
C ILE A 577 -9.55 6.71 19.29
N GLU A 578 -9.38 6.95 20.58
CA GLU A 578 -8.30 7.81 21.11
C GLU A 578 -6.93 7.18 20.86
N TYR A 579 -6.83 5.86 21.00
CA TYR A 579 -5.63 5.10 20.68
C TYR A 579 -5.25 5.26 19.20
N ILE A 580 -6.21 5.10 18.28
CA ILE A 580 -5.94 5.32 16.84
C ILE A 580 -5.51 6.77 16.55
N LYS A 581 -6.08 7.76 17.26
CA LYS A 581 -5.64 9.17 17.14
C LYS A 581 -4.21 9.38 17.65
N GLN A 582 -3.83 8.74 18.76
CA GLN A 582 -2.46 8.75 19.28
C GLN A 582 -1.48 8.18 18.25
N VAL A 583 -1.81 7.01 17.68
CA VAL A 583 -1.01 6.39 16.60
C VAL A 583 -0.94 7.30 15.37
N THR A 584 -2.04 7.94 14.98
CA THR A 584 -2.07 8.91 13.87
C THR A 584 -1.08 10.05 14.11
N ASN A 585 -1.10 10.66 15.29
CA ASN A 585 -0.18 11.74 15.66
C ASN A 585 1.29 11.28 15.66
N LEU A 586 1.53 10.04 16.09
CA LEU A 586 2.84 9.44 16.12
C LEU A 586 3.41 9.26 14.70
N LEU A 587 2.67 8.57 13.83
CA LEU A 587 3.10 8.33 12.45
C LEU A 587 3.31 9.66 11.70
N MET A 588 2.45 10.65 11.91
CA MET A 588 2.62 11.98 11.31
C MET A 588 3.91 12.69 11.75
N THR A 589 4.38 12.43 12.96
CA THR A 589 5.67 12.94 13.45
C THR A 589 6.81 12.20 12.75
N LEU A 590 6.74 10.86 12.73
CA LEU A 590 7.75 9.98 12.14
C LEU A 590 7.99 10.22 10.65
N ILE A 591 6.96 10.55 9.87
CA ILE A 591 7.12 10.83 8.43
C ILE A 591 8.02 12.06 8.16
N ASN A 592 8.24 12.94 9.13
CA ASN A 592 9.16 14.07 8.97
C ASN A 592 10.64 13.67 9.19
N PHE A 593 10.90 12.44 9.65
CA PHE A 593 12.24 11.95 9.89
C PHE A 593 12.69 11.05 8.74
N HIS A 594 13.76 11.48 8.08
CA HIS A 594 14.41 10.74 6.99
C HIS A 594 15.71 10.13 7.50
N VAL A 595 15.62 9.36 8.59
CA VAL A 595 16.76 8.63 9.15
C VAL A 595 16.63 7.16 8.77
N PRO A 596 17.66 6.57 8.16
CA PRO A 596 17.75 5.13 7.93
C PRO A 596 17.57 4.32 9.21
N TYR A 597 16.88 3.18 9.10
CA TYR A 597 16.65 2.27 10.22
C TYR A 597 17.95 1.87 10.92
N GLU A 598 18.99 1.55 10.15
CA GLU A 598 20.27 1.04 10.67
C GLU A 598 20.94 2.06 11.58
N ILE A 599 20.86 3.34 11.23
CA ILE A 599 21.40 4.43 12.06
C ILE A 599 20.64 4.51 13.39
N VAL A 600 19.31 4.38 13.35
CA VAL A 600 18.47 4.41 14.57
C VAL A 600 18.71 3.17 15.42
N SER A 601 18.78 2.00 14.79
CA SER A 601 19.00 0.71 15.42
C SER A 601 20.36 0.65 16.12
N ASP A 602 21.43 1.06 15.44
CA ASP A 602 22.78 1.07 16.00
C ASP A 602 22.92 2.06 17.16
N GLU A 603 22.39 3.27 17.00
CA GLU A 603 22.49 4.34 18.00
C GLU A 603 21.72 4.01 19.29
N LEU A 604 20.63 3.26 19.18
CA LEU A 604 19.77 2.87 20.30
C LEU A 604 19.97 1.42 20.75
N ASN A 605 20.83 0.66 20.08
CA ASN A 605 21.04 -0.77 20.29
C ASN A 605 19.71 -1.56 20.28
N LEU A 606 18.87 -1.29 19.28
CA LEU A 606 17.57 -1.95 19.14
C LEU A 606 17.74 -3.43 18.74
N PRO A 607 16.88 -4.33 19.24
CA PRO A 607 16.88 -5.71 18.77
C PRO A 607 16.41 -5.80 17.31
N LEU A 608 16.87 -6.84 16.61
CA LEU A 608 16.43 -7.13 15.25
C LEU A 608 14.90 -7.28 15.22
N TYR A 609 14.26 -6.63 14.26
CA TYR A 609 12.82 -6.62 14.18
C TYR A 609 12.25 -7.94 13.65
N ASN A 610 11.11 -8.34 14.20
CA ASN A 610 10.41 -9.56 13.79
C ASN A 610 9.02 -9.28 13.19
N SER A 611 8.46 -8.08 13.39
CA SER A 611 7.16 -7.65 12.85
C SER A 611 7.33 -6.41 11.98
N LEU A 612 6.66 -6.42 10.83
CA LEU A 612 6.64 -5.33 9.87
C LEU A 612 5.19 -5.06 9.40
N PHE A 613 4.87 -3.79 9.15
CA PHE A 613 3.60 -3.37 8.60
C PHE A 613 3.80 -2.49 7.36
N LYS A 614 2.98 -2.71 6.34
CA LYS A 614 3.00 -1.94 5.09
C LYS A 614 1.57 -1.57 4.69
N PHE A 615 1.37 -0.31 4.29
CA PHE A 615 0.10 0.16 3.74
C PHE A 615 0.33 0.83 2.38
N ASP A 616 -0.32 0.29 1.36
CA ASP A 616 -0.21 0.71 -0.02
C ASP A 616 -1.51 1.37 -0.48
N PRO A 617 -1.59 2.72 -0.48
CA PRO A 617 -2.78 3.45 -0.92
C PRO A 617 -3.02 3.34 -2.43
N TYR A 618 -4.29 3.37 -2.83
CA TYR A 618 -4.75 3.18 -4.22
C TYR A 618 -4.08 4.15 -5.20
N GLU A 619 -3.98 5.42 -4.82
CA GLU A 619 -3.38 6.48 -5.63
C GLU A 619 -1.89 6.25 -5.94
N LEU A 620 -1.20 5.42 -5.16
CA LEU A 620 0.21 5.12 -5.38
C LEU A 620 0.41 4.00 -6.40
N ILE A 621 -0.58 3.12 -6.56
CA ILE A 621 -0.46 1.88 -7.34
C ILE A 621 -1.12 2.03 -8.72
N THR A 622 -2.22 2.78 -8.82
CA THR A 622 -3.01 2.89 -10.06
C THR A 622 -3.32 4.34 -10.41
N ASP A 623 -3.05 4.73 -11.66
CA ASP A 623 -3.54 5.98 -12.26
C ASP A 623 -4.70 5.64 -13.20
N ASP A 624 -5.93 6.00 -12.83
CA ASP A 624 -7.14 5.70 -13.60
C ASP A 624 -7.05 6.09 -15.08
N GLU A 625 -6.31 7.16 -15.41
CA GLU A 625 -6.10 7.60 -16.80
C GLU A 625 -5.31 6.57 -17.62
N SER A 626 -4.34 5.92 -16.99
CA SER A 626 -3.45 4.93 -17.60
C SER A 626 -4.09 3.54 -17.74
N SER A 627 -5.19 3.26 -17.04
CA SER A 627 -5.95 2.00 -17.17
C SER A 627 -6.47 1.77 -18.59
N SER A 628 -6.75 2.86 -19.32
CA SER A 628 -7.11 2.82 -20.74
C SER A 628 -6.00 2.27 -21.65
N PHE A 629 -4.74 2.28 -21.18
CA PHE A 629 -3.57 1.86 -21.93
C PHE A 629 -3.13 0.43 -21.59
N ALA A 630 -3.14 0.06 -20.31
CA ALA A 630 -2.94 -1.33 -19.88
C ALA A 630 -3.50 -1.60 -18.49
N GLU A 631 -3.69 -2.88 -18.19
CA GLU A 631 -4.14 -3.39 -16.90
C GLU A 631 -3.09 -4.34 -16.33
N ILE A 632 -2.83 -4.28 -15.02
CA ILE A 632 -1.98 -5.26 -14.35
C ILE A 632 -2.73 -6.59 -14.29
N ILE A 633 -2.06 -7.66 -14.69
CA ILE A 633 -2.62 -9.02 -14.67
C ILE A 633 -1.74 -9.97 -13.87
N ALA A 634 -2.34 -11.01 -13.32
CA ALA A 634 -1.59 -12.09 -12.68
C ALA A 634 -0.90 -12.98 -13.73
N GLU A 635 0.14 -13.69 -13.31
CA GLU A 635 0.92 -14.56 -14.19
C GLU A 635 0.07 -15.70 -14.79
N ASP A 636 -0.86 -16.26 -14.01
CA ASP A 636 -1.78 -17.30 -14.46
C ASP A 636 -2.83 -16.77 -15.45
N GLU A 637 -3.16 -15.48 -15.39
CA GLU A 637 -4.07 -14.84 -16.34
C GLU A 637 -3.46 -14.72 -17.74
N ILE A 638 -2.13 -14.71 -17.87
CA ILE A 638 -1.47 -14.77 -19.19
C ILE A 638 -1.83 -16.09 -19.89
N TYR A 639 -1.77 -17.21 -19.17
CA TYR A 639 -2.14 -18.51 -19.73
C TYR A 639 -3.63 -18.55 -20.11
N LYS A 640 -4.51 -18.05 -19.25
CA LYS A 640 -5.96 -17.96 -19.53
C LYS A 640 -6.24 -17.08 -20.76
N PHE A 641 -5.54 -15.95 -20.88
CA PHE A 641 -5.71 -15.02 -22.00
C PHE A 641 -5.40 -15.68 -23.36
N PHE A 642 -4.40 -16.55 -23.41
CA PHE A 642 -4.04 -17.32 -24.62
C PHE A 642 -4.73 -18.70 -24.72
N GLY A 643 -5.66 -19.03 -23.82
CA GLY A 643 -6.36 -20.34 -23.79
C GLY A 643 -5.42 -21.52 -23.56
N ARG A 644 -4.38 -21.32 -22.75
CA ARG A 644 -3.33 -22.30 -22.43
C ARG A 644 -3.28 -22.64 -20.94
N GLU A 645 -4.44 -22.78 -20.30
CA GLU A 645 -4.52 -23.19 -18.89
C GLU A 645 -3.85 -24.55 -18.63
N ASP A 646 -3.70 -25.39 -19.67
CA ASP A 646 -2.93 -26.64 -19.63
C ASP A 646 -1.47 -26.44 -19.19
N LEU A 647 -0.90 -25.27 -19.43
CA LEU A 647 0.48 -24.94 -19.08
C LEU A 647 0.65 -24.43 -17.65
N ILE A 648 -0.42 -24.03 -16.95
CA ILE A 648 -0.30 -23.46 -15.60
C ILE A 648 0.36 -24.47 -14.67
N ALA A 649 -0.09 -25.73 -14.69
CA ALA A 649 0.44 -26.76 -13.80
C ALA A 649 1.91 -27.15 -14.06
N THR A 650 2.42 -26.89 -15.28
CA THR A 650 3.77 -27.31 -15.70
C THR A 650 4.78 -26.17 -15.71
N ASN A 651 4.33 -24.95 -15.99
CA ASN A 651 5.21 -23.79 -16.19
C ASN A 651 5.14 -22.77 -15.06
N MET A 652 4.09 -22.79 -14.21
CA MET A 652 4.03 -21.91 -13.05
C MET A 652 5.00 -22.42 -12.00
N LYS A 653 6.20 -21.82 -11.97
CA LYS A 653 7.20 -22.18 -10.98
C LYS A 653 6.74 -21.68 -9.61
N PRO A 654 6.96 -22.46 -8.54
CA PRO A 654 6.81 -21.94 -7.19
C PRO A 654 7.71 -20.72 -7.01
N LYS A 655 7.14 -19.62 -6.52
CA LYS A 655 7.90 -18.38 -6.28
C LYS A 655 8.80 -18.60 -5.06
N ALA A 656 10.09 -18.41 -5.23
CA ALA A 656 10.99 -18.22 -4.11
C ALA A 656 10.82 -16.81 -3.57
N ASP A 657 10.52 -16.72 -2.27
CA ASP A 657 10.67 -15.47 -1.54
C ASP A 657 11.42 -15.75 -0.24
N ASN A 658 12.71 -16.03 -0.38
CA ASN A 658 13.59 -16.42 0.73
C ASN A 658 14.06 -15.23 1.58
N LYS A 659 13.45 -14.06 1.42
CA LYS A 659 14.15 -12.79 1.68
C LYS A 659 13.43 -11.86 2.65
N PHE A 660 12.30 -12.28 3.22
CA PHE A 660 11.73 -11.59 4.37
C PHE A 660 12.65 -11.73 5.58
N TYR A 661 13.20 -10.63 6.08
CA TYR A 661 14.03 -10.63 7.30
C TYR A 661 13.21 -10.77 8.59
N HIS A 662 11.89 -10.61 8.49
CA HIS A 662 10.97 -10.61 9.62
C HIS A 662 10.30 -11.98 9.80
N ASP A 663 9.82 -12.22 11.02
CA ASP A 663 9.03 -13.39 11.37
C ASP A 663 7.65 -13.34 10.69
N PHE A 664 7.05 -12.14 10.59
CA PHE A 664 5.77 -11.91 9.93
C PHE A 664 5.56 -10.44 9.51
N LEU A 665 4.80 -10.23 8.43
CA LEU A 665 4.48 -8.93 7.81
C LEU A 665 2.99 -8.87 7.46
N LEU A 666 2.30 -7.84 7.95
CA LEU A 666 0.97 -7.48 7.47
C LEU A 666 1.08 -6.35 6.44
N GLU A 667 0.71 -6.65 5.20
CA GLU A 667 0.57 -5.71 4.11
C GLU A 667 -0.90 -5.47 3.79
N ILE A 668 -1.27 -4.22 3.58
CA ILE A 668 -2.63 -3.83 3.20
C ILE A 668 -2.56 -2.93 1.98
N ALA A 669 -3.16 -3.40 0.88
CA ALA A 669 -3.33 -2.61 -0.34
C ALA A 669 -4.76 -2.08 -0.42
N GLU A 670 -4.90 -0.80 -0.72
CA GLU A 670 -6.20 -0.18 -1.02
C GLU A 670 -6.52 -0.35 -2.50
N ASN A 671 -7.69 -0.92 -2.79
CA ASN A 671 -8.29 -1.00 -4.12
C ASN A 671 -9.40 0.05 -4.27
N LYS A 672 -10.03 0.09 -5.44
CA LYS A 672 -11.09 1.04 -5.77
C LYS A 672 -12.28 1.01 -4.78
N ASP A 673 -12.66 -0.18 -4.33
CA ASP A 673 -13.84 -0.42 -3.50
C ASP A 673 -13.63 -1.54 -2.46
N SER A 674 -12.39 -1.89 -2.17
CA SER A 674 -12.00 -2.93 -1.21
C SER A 674 -10.59 -2.68 -0.67
N TYR A 675 -10.23 -3.39 0.41
CA TYR A 675 -8.86 -3.53 0.87
C TYR A 675 -8.43 -4.98 0.70
N THR A 676 -7.22 -5.20 0.19
CA THR A 676 -6.55 -6.51 0.17
C THR A 676 -5.57 -6.58 1.33
N LEU A 677 -5.79 -7.50 2.26
CA LEU A 677 -4.92 -7.77 3.39
C LEU A 677 -4.09 -9.02 3.08
N GLN A 678 -2.77 -8.92 3.21
CA GLN A 678 -1.82 -9.99 2.98
C GLN A 678 -0.98 -10.18 4.24
N TYR A 679 -1.09 -11.34 4.88
CA TYR A 679 -0.31 -11.66 6.07
C TYR A 679 0.70 -12.74 5.74
N ILE A 680 1.96 -12.31 5.59
CA ILE A 680 3.10 -13.15 5.27
C ILE A 680 3.76 -13.56 6.58
N TYR A 681 4.01 -14.84 6.78
CA TYR A 681 4.68 -15.34 7.98
C TYR A 681 5.62 -16.50 7.67
N ARG A 682 6.65 -16.65 8.51
CA ARG A 682 7.61 -17.76 8.40
C ARG A 682 6.96 -19.05 8.89
N SER A 683 6.46 -19.88 7.97
CA SER A 683 5.78 -21.14 8.28
C SER A 683 6.68 -22.17 8.96
N SER A 684 8.00 -22.01 8.92
CA SER A 684 8.92 -22.83 9.73
C SER A 684 8.90 -22.48 11.23
N VAL A 685 8.37 -21.33 11.63
CA VAL A 685 8.28 -20.89 13.04
C VAL A 685 6.85 -20.75 13.55
N PHE A 686 5.89 -20.49 12.66
CA PHE A 686 4.49 -20.30 13.03
C PHE A 686 3.60 -21.36 12.41
N ASP A 687 2.60 -21.77 13.17
CA ASP A 687 1.49 -22.58 12.65
C ASP A 687 0.49 -21.70 11.92
N LYS A 688 -0.13 -22.28 10.89
CA LYS A 688 -1.15 -21.63 10.07
C LYS A 688 -2.35 -21.15 10.89
N LYS A 689 -2.84 -21.99 11.81
CA LYS A 689 -4.07 -21.72 12.56
C LYS A 689 -3.98 -20.45 13.44
N PRO A 690 -2.95 -20.24 14.28
CA PRO A 690 -2.78 -18.98 15.01
C PRO A 690 -2.75 -17.74 14.09
N MET A 691 -2.14 -17.85 12.91
CA MET A 691 -2.07 -16.75 11.95
C MET A 691 -3.43 -16.44 11.32
N GLU A 692 -4.24 -17.47 11.02
CA GLU A 692 -5.64 -17.31 10.58
C GLU A 692 -6.50 -16.65 11.66
N GLU A 693 -6.33 -17.04 12.93
CA GLU A 693 -7.06 -16.46 14.06
C GLU A 693 -6.70 -14.98 14.25
N MET A 694 -5.42 -14.61 14.14
CA MET A 694 -4.99 -13.22 14.18
C MET A 694 -5.58 -12.39 13.04
N MET A 695 -5.59 -12.93 11.80
CA MET A 695 -6.21 -12.27 10.65
C MET A 695 -7.74 -12.12 10.83
N SER A 696 -8.41 -13.17 11.32
CA SER A 696 -9.85 -13.12 11.63
C SER A 696 -10.18 -12.08 12.68
N SER A 697 -9.33 -11.96 13.71
CA SER A 697 -9.43 -10.93 14.75
C SER A 697 -9.30 -9.53 14.19
N PHE A 698 -8.31 -9.33 13.33
CA PHE A 698 -8.09 -8.05 12.65
C PHE A 698 -9.34 -7.64 11.86
N ILE A 699 -9.86 -8.56 11.03
CA ILE A 699 -11.01 -8.27 10.16
C ILE A 699 -12.29 -8.04 10.99
N SER A 700 -12.52 -8.85 12.03
CA SER A 700 -13.67 -8.66 12.92
C SER A 700 -13.64 -7.30 13.63
N LEU A 701 -12.45 -6.84 14.01
CA LEU A 701 -12.27 -5.54 14.66
C LEU A 701 -12.56 -4.38 13.70
N ILE A 702 -12.08 -4.44 12.44
CA ILE A 702 -12.34 -3.37 11.46
C ILE A 702 -13.78 -3.37 10.93
N LYS A 703 -14.50 -4.51 10.99
CA LYS A 703 -15.91 -4.61 10.57
C LYS A 703 -16.89 -4.02 11.58
N ASN A 704 -16.52 -3.94 12.86
CA ASN A 704 -17.46 -3.55 13.92
C ASN A 704 -17.08 -2.20 14.56
N GLU A 705 -17.87 -1.16 14.25
CA GLU A 705 -17.66 0.20 14.79
C GLU A 705 -17.88 0.28 16.30
N ASP A 706 -18.63 -0.65 16.91
CA ASP A 706 -18.94 -0.62 18.35
C ASP A 706 -17.66 -0.65 19.21
N TYR A 707 -16.60 -1.31 18.71
CA TYR A 707 -15.31 -1.38 19.40
C TYR A 707 -14.59 -0.04 19.50
N LEU A 708 -14.90 0.94 18.63
CA LEU A 708 -14.20 2.24 18.63
C LEU A 708 -14.35 3.00 19.95
N ASN A 709 -15.51 2.87 20.59
CA ASN A 709 -15.81 3.56 21.86
C ASN A 709 -15.49 2.70 23.09
N GLU A 710 -15.10 1.43 22.89
CA GLU A 710 -14.69 0.56 23.98
C GLU A 710 -13.28 0.93 24.47
N SER A 711 -13.03 0.70 25.77
CA SER A 711 -11.70 0.85 26.34
C SER A 711 -10.77 -0.24 25.79
N VAL A 712 -9.58 0.15 25.34
CA VAL A 712 -8.55 -0.77 24.84
C VAL A 712 -8.16 -1.79 25.93
N ASP A 713 -8.11 -1.35 27.19
CA ASP A 713 -7.83 -2.22 28.33
C ASP A 713 -8.92 -3.26 28.55
N LYS A 714 -10.19 -2.84 28.43
CA LYS A 714 -11.31 -3.77 28.56
C LYS A 714 -11.25 -4.84 27.46
N LEU A 715 -10.95 -4.44 26.22
CA LEU A 715 -10.81 -5.38 25.09
C LEU A 715 -9.63 -6.35 25.29
N LEU A 716 -8.49 -5.87 25.84
CA LEU A 716 -7.35 -6.73 26.17
C LEU A 716 -7.64 -7.70 27.32
N MET A 717 -8.25 -7.22 28.41
CA MET A 717 -8.54 -8.02 29.60
C MET A 717 -9.58 -9.11 29.33
N ASP A 718 -10.58 -8.81 28.52
CA ASP A 718 -11.58 -9.76 28.04
C ASP A 718 -11.16 -10.41 26.71
N SER A 719 -9.86 -10.48 26.39
CA SER A 719 -9.34 -11.02 25.11
C SER A 719 -9.95 -12.37 24.72
N ASN A 720 -10.14 -13.30 25.67
CA ASN A 720 -10.83 -14.57 25.36
C ASN A 720 -12.28 -14.36 24.90
N LYS A 721 -13.05 -13.47 25.55
CA LYS A 721 -14.42 -13.14 25.11
C LYS A 721 -14.44 -12.32 23.81
N PHE A 722 -13.43 -11.49 23.60
CA PHE A 722 -13.23 -10.76 22.34
C PHE A 722 -12.98 -11.76 21.21
N LEU A 723 -12.10 -12.75 21.43
CA LEU A 723 -11.80 -13.82 20.49
C LEU A 723 -13.01 -14.75 20.24
N ASP A 724 -13.80 -15.05 21.28
CA ASP A 724 -15.03 -15.86 21.16
C ASP A 724 -16.15 -15.18 20.34
N ARG A 725 -16.08 -13.85 20.17
CA ARG A 725 -17.04 -13.07 19.36
C ARG A 725 -16.63 -12.94 17.90
N ILE A 726 -15.45 -13.41 17.53
CA ILE A 726 -14.94 -13.37 16.16
C ILE A 726 -15.69 -14.42 15.35
N GLU A 727 -16.39 -13.99 14.31
CA GLU A 727 -16.86 -14.93 13.31
C GLU A 727 -15.64 -15.45 12.53
N PRO A 728 -15.37 -16.77 12.56
CA PRO A 728 -14.25 -17.31 11.81
C PRO A 728 -14.48 -17.07 10.32
N ILE A 729 -13.54 -16.37 9.70
CA ILE A 729 -13.56 -16.15 8.26
C ILE A 729 -13.12 -17.45 7.60
N THR A 730 -13.86 -17.90 6.59
CA THR A 730 -13.57 -19.15 5.89
C THR A 730 -13.01 -18.92 4.48
N ASP A 731 -13.08 -17.69 3.98
CA ASP A 731 -12.66 -17.33 2.63
C ASP A 731 -11.23 -16.75 2.62
N PHE A 732 -10.27 -17.62 2.92
CA PHE A 732 -8.85 -17.31 2.86
C PHE A 732 -8.24 -17.87 1.57
N MET A 733 -7.49 -17.04 0.85
CA MET A 733 -6.58 -17.53 -0.18
C MET A 733 -5.20 -17.75 0.44
N PHE A 734 -4.63 -18.95 0.23
CA PHE A 734 -3.32 -19.33 0.78
C PHE A 734 -2.28 -19.44 -0.32
N ILE A 735 -1.13 -18.83 -0.10
CA ILE A 735 0.02 -18.88 -1.00
C ILE A 735 1.22 -19.39 -0.21
N LYS A 736 1.90 -20.42 -0.72
CA LYS A 736 3.14 -20.95 -0.12
C LYS A 736 4.33 -20.50 -0.95
N PHE A 737 5.35 -19.94 -0.28
CA PHE A 737 6.65 -19.63 -0.87
C PHE A 737 7.60 -20.80 -0.64
N TYR A 738 8.37 -21.14 -1.68
CA TYR A 738 9.28 -22.28 -1.66
C TYR A 738 10.72 -21.82 -1.55
N ASN A 739 11.55 -22.56 -0.84
CA ASN A 739 12.96 -22.21 -0.75
C ASN A 739 13.76 -22.65 -2.00
N GLU A 740 15.00 -22.16 -2.14
CA GLU A 740 15.83 -22.47 -3.32
C GLU A 740 16.08 -23.98 -3.47
N ILE A 741 16.20 -24.72 -2.37
CA ILE A 741 16.40 -26.17 -2.37
C ILE A 741 15.15 -26.87 -2.90
N GLU A 742 13.96 -26.48 -2.42
CA GLU A 742 12.69 -27.03 -2.88
C GLU A 742 12.42 -26.70 -4.36
N ILE A 743 12.81 -25.51 -4.82
CA ILE A 743 12.73 -25.16 -6.25
C ILE A 743 13.69 -26.04 -7.05
N MET A 744 14.93 -26.22 -6.60
CA MET A 744 15.88 -27.12 -7.27
C MET A 744 15.38 -28.56 -7.29
N GLU A 745 14.79 -29.06 -6.19
CA GLU A 745 14.19 -30.39 -6.12
C GLU A 745 12.96 -30.50 -7.04
N TYR A 746 12.10 -29.48 -7.06
CA TYR A 746 10.95 -29.39 -7.96
C TYR A 746 11.39 -29.41 -9.44
N GLU A 747 12.41 -28.64 -9.80
CA GLU A 747 12.99 -28.61 -11.14
C GLU A 747 13.65 -29.95 -11.50
N GLN A 748 14.37 -30.58 -10.58
CA GLN A 748 14.94 -31.92 -10.78
C GLN A 748 13.85 -32.98 -10.95
N ASN A 749 12.76 -32.89 -10.20
CA ASN A 749 11.63 -33.81 -10.31
C ASN A 749 10.86 -33.61 -11.61
N LEU A 750 10.69 -32.37 -12.08
CA LEU A 750 10.16 -32.08 -13.41
C LEU A 750 11.05 -32.64 -14.52
N LEU A 751 12.38 -32.48 -14.41
CA LEU A 751 13.35 -33.03 -15.35
C LEU A 751 13.33 -34.57 -15.38
N LYS A 752 13.16 -35.21 -14.21
CA LYS A 752 12.97 -36.67 -14.12
C LYS A 752 11.66 -37.10 -14.76
N ALA A 753 10.56 -36.42 -14.48
CA ALA A 753 9.24 -36.71 -15.07
C ALA A 753 9.22 -36.49 -16.60
N SER A 754 9.91 -35.46 -17.10
CA SER A 754 10.06 -35.25 -18.55
C SER A 754 10.93 -36.31 -19.21
N ASN A 755 11.99 -36.76 -18.52
CA ASN A 755 12.88 -37.82 -19.02
C ASN A 755 12.20 -39.20 -18.98
N GLU A 756 11.40 -39.50 -17.97
CA GLU A 756 10.59 -40.73 -17.91
C GLU A 756 9.51 -40.75 -19.01
N ASN A 757 8.91 -39.59 -19.32
CA ASN A 757 7.98 -39.45 -20.44
C ASN A 757 8.65 -39.48 -21.83
N SER A 758 9.92 -39.09 -21.95
CA SER A 758 10.69 -39.28 -23.19
C SER A 758 11.14 -40.73 -23.39
N VAL A 759 11.48 -41.44 -22.31
CA VAL A 759 11.82 -42.87 -22.37
C VAL A 759 10.58 -43.72 -22.69
N LEU A 760 9.38 -43.31 -22.28
CA LEU A 760 8.12 -43.96 -22.66
C LEU A 760 7.68 -43.68 -24.11
N ASN A 761 8.25 -42.68 -24.78
CA ASN A 761 7.95 -42.34 -26.18
C ASN A 761 8.97 -42.91 -27.19
N GLU A 762 10.10 -43.47 -26.74
CA GLU A 762 11.05 -44.17 -27.63
C GLU A 762 10.79 -45.69 -27.74
N ASP A 763 9.91 -46.26 -26.90
CA ASP A 763 9.52 -47.67 -26.94
C ASP A 763 8.09 -47.92 -27.49
N GLN A 764 7.60 -47.05 -28.38
CA GLN A 764 6.35 -47.26 -29.13
C GLN A 764 6.56 -47.72 -30.58
N ASP A 765 7.44 -48.70 -30.81
CA ASP A 765 7.43 -49.44 -32.08
C ASP A 765 7.55 -50.97 -31.96
N ASN A 766 7.48 -51.56 -30.75
CA ASN A 766 7.35 -53.01 -30.60
C ASN A 766 6.61 -53.41 -29.32
N ASN A 767 5.28 -53.44 -29.36
CA ASN A 767 4.49 -54.59 -28.87
C ASN A 767 2.98 -54.37 -29.01
N LYS A 768 2.44 -54.94 -30.07
CA LYS A 768 1.02 -54.98 -30.39
C LYS A 768 0.38 -56.24 -29.79
N THR A 769 0.36 -56.39 -28.47
CA THR A 769 -0.45 -57.42 -27.77
C THR A 769 -0.41 -57.19 -26.25
N LEU A 770 -1.32 -56.35 -25.71
CA LEU A 770 -1.76 -56.39 -24.29
C LEU A 770 -3.02 -55.54 -24.01
N ILE A 771 -3.78 -55.19 -25.05
CA ILE A 771 -5.12 -54.58 -24.90
C ILE A 771 -6.14 -55.73 -24.89
N GLU A 772 -6.23 -56.46 -23.77
CA GLU A 772 -7.40 -57.30 -23.48
C GLU A 772 -7.57 -57.67 -21.99
N ASN A 773 -6.61 -57.38 -21.11
CA ASN A 773 -6.69 -57.77 -19.68
C ASN A 773 -6.95 -56.64 -18.66
N SER A 774 -7.15 -55.39 -19.07
CA SER A 774 -7.44 -54.28 -18.14
C SER A 774 -8.93 -53.92 -17.99
N LYS A 775 -9.85 -54.54 -18.74
CA LYS A 775 -11.30 -54.30 -18.66
C LYS A 775 -12.06 -55.15 -17.63
N LEU A 776 -11.38 -55.82 -16.69
CA LEU A 776 -12.03 -56.72 -15.71
C LEU A 776 -11.72 -56.41 -14.24
N LYS A 777 -11.18 -55.23 -13.89
CA LYS A 777 -10.88 -54.88 -12.49
C LYS A 777 -11.52 -53.60 -11.93
N GLU A 778 -12.29 -52.84 -12.70
CA GLU A 778 -12.96 -51.62 -12.20
C GLU A 778 -14.43 -51.81 -11.78
N GLU A 779 -15.00 -53.02 -11.87
CA GLU A 779 -16.40 -53.28 -11.44
C GLU A 779 -16.57 -53.87 -10.02
N LYS A 780 -15.54 -53.84 -9.15
CA LYS A 780 -15.63 -54.44 -7.79
C LYS A 780 -15.10 -53.60 -6.63
N GLN A 781 -15.15 -52.28 -6.71
CA GLN A 781 -14.82 -51.42 -5.56
C GLN A 781 -15.80 -50.26 -5.30
N SER A 782 -17.08 -50.51 -5.61
CA SER A 782 -18.20 -49.74 -5.05
C SER A 782 -19.19 -50.73 -4.44
N ASN A 783 -18.99 -51.07 -3.16
CA ASN A 783 -20.01 -51.59 -2.20
C ASN A 783 -19.32 -52.09 -0.92
N ASN A 784 -19.18 -51.24 0.10
CA ASN A 784 -19.80 -51.45 1.42
C ASN A 784 -19.20 -50.55 2.51
N ILE A 785 -20.14 -50.13 3.35
CA ILE A 785 -20.14 -49.13 4.42
C ILE A 785 -19.97 -49.81 5.79
N ASN A 786 -19.37 -49.09 6.76
CA ASN A 786 -19.39 -49.26 8.23
C ASN A 786 -18.75 -50.56 8.80
N GLU A 787 -18.05 -50.62 9.94
CA GLU A 787 -18.37 -50.13 11.29
C GLU A 787 -17.21 -50.51 12.27
N GLN A 788 -17.03 -49.72 13.34
CA GLN A 788 -16.61 -50.07 14.71
C GLN A 788 -15.21 -50.62 15.11
N ASP A 789 -14.53 -49.76 15.91
CA ASP A 789 -14.05 -49.96 17.29
C ASP A 789 -12.87 -50.88 17.70
N ASN A 790 -12.14 -50.33 18.69
CA ASN A 790 -11.37 -50.95 19.78
C ASN A 790 -9.89 -51.36 19.59
N SER A 791 -9.02 -50.45 20.05
CA SER A 791 -8.14 -50.57 21.24
C SER A 791 -7.13 -51.73 21.43
N LYS A 792 -5.94 -51.32 21.93
CA LYS A 792 -4.89 -52.02 22.71
C LYS A 792 -3.74 -52.68 21.92
N THR A 793 -2.52 -52.13 22.00
CA THR A 793 -1.46 -52.24 23.04
C THR A 793 -0.55 -53.46 22.85
N LEU A 794 0.77 -53.22 22.70
CA LEU A 794 1.95 -53.94 23.23
C LEU A 794 3.17 -53.52 22.39
N ILE A 795 4.06 -52.62 22.84
CA ILE A 795 5.13 -52.75 23.85
C ILE A 795 6.02 -53.98 23.61
N ILE A 796 7.31 -53.75 23.33
CA ILE A 796 8.46 -54.18 24.15
C ILE A 796 9.75 -53.50 23.66
N ASN A 797 10.26 -52.61 24.52
CA ASN A 797 11.62 -52.49 25.06
C ASN A 797 12.79 -53.01 24.21
N SER A 798 13.93 -52.32 24.17
CA SER A 798 14.76 -52.12 25.36
C SER A 798 15.98 -51.26 24.99
N LYS A 799 16.18 -50.17 25.73
CA LYS A 799 17.14 -50.02 26.85
C LYS A 799 18.55 -49.66 26.41
N LEU A 800 18.97 -48.46 26.76
CA LEU A 800 19.83 -48.19 27.94
C LEU A 800 19.85 -46.66 28.11
N GLU A 801 18.98 -46.09 28.96
CA GLU A 801 19.17 -45.88 30.41
C GLU A 801 20.48 -45.13 30.72
N GLU A 802 20.39 -43.82 31.04
CA GLU A 802 20.10 -43.26 32.38
C GLU A 802 21.41 -43.07 33.17
N ASN A 803 21.69 -42.00 33.92
CA ASN A 803 20.80 -41.18 34.72
C ASN A 803 21.55 -39.94 35.26
N LYS A 804 20.79 -38.84 35.43
CA LYS A 804 20.74 -37.95 36.60
C LYS A 804 21.90 -37.00 36.94
N SER A 805 21.59 -35.71 36.76
CA SER A 805 21.17 -34.78 37.83
C SER A 805 22.07 -33.58 38.18
N VAL A 806 21.34 -32.48 38.45
CA VAL A 806 21.62 -31.34 39.35
C VAL A 806 22.25 -30.07 38.76
N TYR A 807 21.54 -28.98 39.08
CA TYR A 807 21.75 -27.55 38.92
C TYR A 807 23.12 -26.97 39.40
N TYR A 808 23.34 -25.71 38.99
CA TYR A 808 24.26 -24.65 39.48
C TYR A 808 25.68 -24.54 38.90
N ASN A 809 25.91 -23.48 38.10
CA ASN A 809 26.85 -22.40 38.44
C ASN A 809 26.82 -21.24 37.42
N GLU A 810 25.93 -20.27 37.67
CA GLU A 810 26.20 -18.85 37.37
C GLU A 810 27.11 -18.32 38.48
N GLN A 811 28.42 -18.10 38.22
CA GLN A 811 29.23 -17.12 38.97
C GLN A 811 30.68 -16.91 38.49
N GLU A 812 31.20 -17.63 37.49
CA GLU A 812 32.60 -17.42 37.07
C GLU A 812 32.85 -16.42 35.92
N ASN A 813 31.81 -15.96 35.22
CA ASN A 813 31.99 -14.99 34.12
C ASN A 813 32.06 -13.51 34.56
N ASN A 814 31.89 -13.20 35.84
CA ASN A 814 31.95 -11.83 36.36
C ASN A 814 33.35 -11.37 36.82
N LYS A 815 34.39 -12.18 36.67
CA LYS A 815 35.75 -11.79 37.07
C LYS A 815 36.63 -11.26 35.92
N ILE A 816 36.22 -11.49 34.66
CA ILE A 816 36.95 -11.00 33.47
C ILE A 816 36.48 -9.58 33.05
N LEU A 817 35.34 -9.10 33.57
CA LEU A 817 34.84 -7.74 33.27
C LEU A 817 35.51 -6.62 34.09
N ILE A 818 36.24 -6.93 35.17
CA ILE A 818 36.80 -5.90 36.06
C ILE A 818 38.21 -5.46 35.64
N GLU A 819 38.98 -6.30 34.94
CA GLU A 819 40.32 -5.91 34.44
C GLU A 819 40.27 -5.05 33.16
N ASN A 820 39.21 -5.16 32.36
CA ASN A 820 39.02 -4.31 31.17
C ASN A 820 38.51 -2.89 31.48
N SER A 821 38.11 -2.63 32.73
CA SER A 821 37.60 -1.32 33.18
C SER A 821 38.70 -0.32 33.59
N ILE A 822 39.97 -0.76 33.68
CA ILE A 822 41.10 0.09 34.11
C ILE A 822 41.85 0.69 32.91
N ASN A 823 41.74 0.12 31.71
CA ASN A 823 42.32 0.66 30.48
C ASN A 823 41.50 1.78 29.81
N SER A 824 40.24 1.99 30.22
CA SER A 824 39.35 3.02 29.67
C SER A 824 39.54 4.43 30.26
N ILE A 825 40.33 4.57 31.33
CA ILE A 825 40.51 5.85 32.04
C ILE A 825 41.64 6.71 31.44
N ASN A 826 42.57 6.13 30.66
CA ASN A 826 43.72 6.86 30.09
C ASN A 826 43.61 7.20 28.58
N GLN A 827 42.57 6.74 27.86
CA GLN A 827 42.36 7.10 26.45
C GLN A 827 41.94 8.57 26.17
N PRO A 828 41.15 9.26 27.03
CA PRO A 828 40.69 10.62 26.73
C PRO A 828 41.82 11.67 26.66
N ILE A 829 42.90 11.45 27.41
CA ILE A 829 44.05 12.37 27.48
C ILE A 829 44.95 12.23 26.23
N ILE A 830 45.00 11.03 25.63
CA ILE A 830 45.77 10.75 24.42
C ILE A 830 45.01 11.23 23.17
N GLU A 831 43.68 11.15 23.16
CA GLU A 831 42.86 11.69 22.06
C GLU A 831 42.83 13.22 22.01
N GLN A 832 42.86 13.90 23.16
CA GLN A 832 42.97 15.38 23.18
C GLN A 832 44.32 15.87 22.62
N ALA A 833 45.43 15.23 22.97
CA ALA A 833 46.75 15.59 22.45
C ALA A 833 46.89 15.35 20.94
N ASN A 834 46.27 14.30 20.40
CA ASN A 834 46.28 14.01 18.97
C ASN A 834 45.35 14.93 18.16
N ASN A 835 44.27 15.43 18.76
CA ASN A 835 43.38 16.39 18.12
C ASN A 835 43.99 17.79 17.99
N GLU A 836 44.78 18.25 18.96
CA GLU A 836 45.47 19.55 18.82
C GLU A 836 46.54 19.53 17.71
N ILE A 837 47.27 18.41 17.56
CA ILE A 837 48.26 18.22 16.50
C ILE A 837 47.60 18.09 15.11
N SER A 838 46.39 17.52 15.01
CA SER A 838 45.66 17.42 13.73
C SER A 838 45.05 18.76 13.29
N ILE A 839 44.67 19.61 14.23
CA ILE A 839 44.16 20.97 13.97
C ILE A 839 45.28 21.89 13.45
N GLU A 840 46.49 21.82 14.03
CA GLU A 840 47.63 22.60 13.51
C GLU A 840 48.06 22.18 12.09
N ASN A 841 48.03 20.88 11.80
CA ASN A 841 48.37 20.37 10.46
C ASN A 841 47.31 20.71 9.40
N SER A 842 46.02 20.68 9.75
CA SER A 842 44.94 21.05 8.84
C SER A 842 44.89 22.55 8.54
N ILE A 843 45.28 23.42 9.47
CA ILE A 843 45.43 24.87 9.24
C ILE A 843 46.61 25.17 8.29
N GLN A 844 47.69 24.39 8.35
CA GLN A 844 48.82 24.54 7.41
C GLN A 844 48.46 24.05 5.99
N GLU A 845 47.71 22.96 5.87
CA GLU A 845 47.25 22.42 4.57
C GLU A 845 46.19 23.32 3.90
N GLU A 846 45.26 23.91 4.67
CA GLU A 846 44.30 24.88 4.14
C GLU A 846 44.99 26.13 3.56
N ASN A 847 46.05 26.61 4.21
CA ASN A 847 46.81 27.77 3.75
C ASN A 847 47.63 27.48 2.48
N GLN A 848 48.09 26.25 2.28
CA GLN A 848 48.73 25.81 1.04
C GLN A 848 47.70 25.59 -0.09
N SER A 849 46.51 25.08 0.22
CA SER A 849 45.39 24.89 -0.72
C SER A 849 44.84 26.23 -1.25
N LYS A 850 44.58 27.20 -0.36
CA LYS A 850 44.12 28.56 -0.72
C LYS A 850 45.09 29.30 -1.66
N ASN A 851 46.39 29.03 -1.57
CA ASN A 851 47.41 29.59 -2.46
C ASN A 851 47.49 28.91 -3.84
N LYS A 852 47.23 27.60 -3.93
CA LYS A 852 47.10 26.87 -5.21
C LYS A 852 45.85 27.29 -5.98
N ASP A 853 44.73 27.51 -5.30
CA ASP A 853 43.47 27.93 -5.93
C ASP A 853 43.49 29.35 -6.50
N LYS A 854 44.22 30.28 -5.86
CA LYS A 854 44.44 31.64 -6.41
C LYS A 854 45.27 31.60 -7.72
N LYS A 855 46.25 30.71 -7.84
CA LYS A 855 47.03 30.53 -9.09
C LYS A 855 46.20 29.86 -10.19
N ASN A 856 45.37 28.87 -9.86
CA ASN A 856 44.51 28.18 -10.83
C ASN A 856 43.35 29.06 -11.34
N LYS A 857 42.74 29.90 -10.50
CA LYS A 857 41.72 30.88 -10.94
C LYS A 857 42.30 31.93 -11.90
N LYS A 858 43.55 32.38 -11.69
CA LYS A 858 44.23 33.35 -12.58
C LYS A 858 44.56 32.72 -13.95
N SER A 859 44.96 31.45 -13.97
CA SER A 859 45.18 30.66 -15.20
C SER A 859 43.88 30.42 -16.00
N LYS A 860 42.80 29.97 -15.33
CA LYS A 860 41.48 29.77 -15.98
C LYS A 860 40.92 31.08 -16.54
N LYS A 861 41.04 32.21 -15.81
CA LYS A 861 40.57 33.53 -16.29
C LYS A 861 41.32 34.00 -17.54
N ASN A 862 42.62 33.73 -17.64
CA ASN A 862 43.42 34.04 -18.84
C ASN A 862 43.07 33.14 -20.03
N LYS A 863 42.77 31.85 -19.78
CA LYS A 863 42.33 30.90 -20.83
C LYS A 863 40.96 31.28 -21.40
N VAL A 864 40.01 31.66 -20.55
CA VAL A 864 38.69 32.16 -20.98
C VAL A 864 38.80 33.47 -21.77
N LYS A 865 39.66 34.41 -21.32
CA LYS A 865 39.89 35.67 -22.05
C LYS A 865 40.50 35.44 -23.44
N SER A 866 41.38 34.46 -23.59
CA SER A 866 41.94 34.03 -24.88
C SER A 866 40.89 33.44 -25.82
N ILE A 867 40.00 32.59 -25.30
CA ILE A 867 38.91 31.97 -26.08
C ILE A 867 37.91 33.03 -26.55
N ILE A 868 37.47 33.93 -25.67
CA ILE A 868 36.56 35.04 -26.02
C ILE A 868 37.19 35.93 -27.10
N THR A 869 38.50 36.23 -27.01
CA THR A 869 39.19 37.04 -28.01
C THR A 869 39.26 36.34 -29.39
N LYS A 870 39.41 35.01 -29.41
CA LYS A 870 39.37 34.21 -30.66
C LYS A 870 37.97 34.17 -31.27
N ILE A 871 36.92 34.03 -30.45
CA ILE A 871 35.52 34.05 -30.88
C ILE A 871 35.17 35.43 -31.48
N ILE A 872 35.53 36.52 -30.81
CA ILE A 872 35.30 37.89 -31.32
C ILE A 872 36.04 38.13 -32.64
N LYS A 873 37.28 37.64 -32.79
CA LYS A 873 38.00 37.71 -34.08
C LYS A 873 37.32 36.90 -35.18
N SER A 874 36.78 35.73 -34.86
CA SER A 874 36.06 34.87 -35.82
C SER A 874 34.74 35.53 -36.28
N ILE A 875 33.97 36.08 -35.35
CA ILE A 875 32.72 36.81 -35.64
C ILE A 875 33.01 38.04 -36.50
N LYS A 876 34.04 38.83 -36.18
CA LYS A 876 34.43 39.99 -37.02
C LYS A 876 34.89 39.59 -38.42
N LYS A 877 35.52 38.42 -38.58
CA LYS A 877 35.94 37.88 -39.88
C LYS A 877 34.74 37.42 -40.72
N ASN A 878 33.73 36.80 -40.09
CA ASN A 878 32.48 36.40 -40.75
C ASN A 878 31.59 37.59 -41.12
N PHE A 879 31.52 38.62 -40.28
CA PHE A 879 30.81 39.87 -40.63
C PHE A 879 31.44 40.61 -41.81
N LYS A 880 32.78 40.67 -41.90
CA LYS A 880 33.45 41.25 -43.07
C LYS A 880 33.25 40.43 -44.35
N LYS A 881 33.11 39.10 -44.26
CA LYS A 881 32.79 38.22 -45.40
C LYS A 881 31.33 38.41 -45.88
N ASN A 882 30.38 38.57 -44.96
CA ASN A 882 28.96 38.73 -45.30
C ASN A 882 28.59 40.14 -45.78
N SER A 883 29.40 41.16 -45.53
CA SER A 883 29.19 42.51 -46.07
C SER A 883 29.53 42.68 -47.55
N LYS A 884 30.17 41.68 -48.19
CA LYS A 884 30.52 41.71 -49.63
C LYS A 884 29.50 41.02 -50.55
N ASN A 885 28.49 40.34 -50.00
CA ASN A 885 27.39 39.74 -50.77
C ASN A 885 26.05 40.41 -50.41
N LYS A 886 25.96 41.73 -50.63
CA LYS A 886 24.67 42.43 -50.67
C LYS A 886 24.20 42.50 -52.12
N ASN A 887 23.54 41.44 -52.56
CA ASN A 887 22.52 41.42 -53.58
C ASN A 887 22.04 39.98 -53.64
N ASP A 888 21.19 39.62 -52.68
CA ASP A 888 20.06 38.70 -52.84
C ASP A 888 19.45 38.39 -51.47
N ALA A 889 18.15 38.12 -51.47
CA ALA A 889 17.30 37.81 -50.32
C ALA A 889 16.83 39.00 -49.44
N LYS A 890 16.09 39.94 -50.06
CA LYS A 890 14.82 40.38 -49.45
C LYS A 890 13.80 39.26 -49.67
N LYS A 891 13.66 38.37 -48.69
CA LYS A 891 12.43 37.63 -48.33
C LYS A 891 12.78 36.60 -47.25
N THR A 892 12.02 36.65 -46.15
CA THR A 892 11.87 35.62 -45.10
C THR A 892 13.11 35.22 -44.29
N LYS A 893 13.41 35.98 -43.22
CA LYS A 893 13.15 35.63 -41.80
C LYS A 893 13.55 36.78 -40.90
#